data_AF-A0A1S2ZV17-F1
#
_entry.id   AF-A0A1S2ZV17-F1
#
_cell.length_a   1.000
_cell.length_b   1.000
_cell.length_c   1.000
_cell.angle_alpha   90.00
_cell.angle_beta   90.00
_cell.angle_gamma   90.00
#
_symmetry.space_group_name_H-M   'P 1'
#
loop_
_entity.id
_entity.type
_entity.pdbx_description
1 polymer ?
#
loop_
_entity_poly.entity_id
_entity_poly.type
_entity_poly.pdbx_seq_one_letter_code
_entity_poly.pdbx_strand_id
1 'polypeptide(L)'
;MTSLKQCVDTTLCPAFATCSNSTGGHLCACKQGFRSSNGLDHFTGPGVQCTDVDECSQSPPRCGPNSVCENLLGRYSCSCLSGFSSPTGDAWTPARSGHFPCTDTDECLERDVCPDHSDCANSEGAYSCTCHTGFAAHNSTCQALQGYNPPPYIRYPHECLYSCLSNATCTNSPGSYLCTCHPGFAPSTELLSSAGQNVECRDIDECLQHPSPCGPNSVCTNTQGGHSCGCKVGFRPLLEGSWEHGNFSCKRAPFKCKEDVIPDNKKVQLCQETRATESRQSSFCGLMDATFSALEGACENKSAPVSLQRTAEDLASVLAQSSLWSNFTKEETSALATILMESVESSTLANLLVSSENASQRIHTESFDLSSKVVGDECLDEEVSFELDAKGDKMEVGCPTIQESESAGQVGIIIASPFWGPLAGAFVSFSGLQSVLNESFFRDSQDPHAEPRRRKLRLNSHVVRGIMTGQRKEYFSHPIIYTLENLEPKRRSEQLICVSWKPDVGGGIWSPSGCDVLEVSETHTVCSCHQLANLAILMASQELTEDPVLDVITSVGLGLSLLCLLLAALTFLLCKAIQNTSTSLHLQLSLCLSLAHLLFLTGITRTEPQWLCSVIAGLLHYLYLAAFTWMFLEGLHLFFTVRNLKVANYSSTGRFKKRFLYPVGYGVPAMTVAVSAAVGYQNYGTYTHCWLKYDKGFIWGFMGPVAVIILINLSFYFQILWILRTRLASLNKEVSTIQDTR
;
A
#
# COMPACT_ATOMS: atom_id res chain seq x y z
N MET A 1 -41.78 52.16 -38.15
CA MET A 1 -42.60 52.37 -36.95
C MET A 1 -41.80 51.90 -35.74
N THR A 2 -41.00 52.80 -35.18
CA THR A 2 -40.21 52.59 -33.97
C THR A 2 -41.12 52.83 -32.77
N SER A 3 -41.44 51.78 -32.01
CA SER A 3 -42.16 51.93 -30.73
C SER A 3 -41.22 52.59 -29.73
N LEU A 4 -41.49 53.85 -29.37
CA LEU A 4 -40.81 54.56 -28.29
C LEU A 4 -41.04 53.77 -26.99
N LYS A 5 -39.98 53.20 -26.41
CA LYS A 5 -40.02 52.70 -25.03
C LYS A 5 -40.19 53.92 -24.11
N GLN A 6 -41.39 54.14 -23.58
CA GLN A 6 -41.73 55.30 -22.76
C GLN A 6 -41.18 55.19 -21.32
N CYS A 7 -41.00 53.98 -20.79
CA CYS A 7 -40.44 53.75 -19.44
C CYS A 7 -38.93 54.04 -19.27
N VAL A 8 -38.34 54.94 -20.08
CA VAL A 8 -36.95 55.43 -19.92
C VAL A 8 -36.89 56.63 -18.98
N ASP A 9 -37.98 57.39 -18.88
CA ASP A 9 -38.12 58.52 -17.96
C ASP A 9 -38.74 58.04 -16.64
N THR A 10 -38.01 58.23 -15.53
CA THR A 10 -38.36 57.78 -14.18
C THR A 10 -39.47 58.61 -13.53
N THR A 11 -39.91 59.71 -14.15
CA THR A 11 -40.94 60.60 -13.60
C THR A 11 -42.37 60.25 -14.03
N LEU A 12 -42.54 59.26 -14.92
CA LEU A 12 -43.85 58.86 -15.46
C LEU A 12 -44.72 58.08 -14.47
N CYS A 13 -44.12 57.28 -13.59
CA CYS A 13 -44.84 56.53 -12.56
C CYS A 13 -44.58 57.13 -11.17
N PRO A 14 -45.57 57.08 -10.26
CA PRO A 14 -45.42 57.57 -8.89
C PRO A 14 -44.38 56.74 -8.10
N ALA A 15 -43.92 57.29 -6.97
CA ALA A 15 -43.03 56.58 -6.05
C ALA A 15 -43.64 55.23 -5.64
N PHE A 16 -42.79 54.21 -5.50
CA PHE A 16 -43.19 52.82 -5.22
C PHE A 16 -44.06 52.14 -6.30
N ALA A 17 -44.03 52.61 -7.56
CA ALA A 17 -44.59 51.92 -8.72
C ALA A 17 -43.53 51.42 -9.70
N THR A 18 -43.91 50.49 -10.57
CA THR A 18 -43.10 49.89 -11.63
C THR A 18 -43.73 50.20 -12.99
N CYS A 19 -42.94 50.63 -13.96
CA CYS A 19 -43.38 50.97 -15.31
C CYS A 19 -43.19 49.79 -16.28
N SER A 20 -44.22 49.45 -17.05
CA SER A 20 -44.14 48.48 -18.15
C SER A 20 -44.62 49.11 -19.47
N ASN A 21 -43.93 48.81 -20.57
CA ASN A 21 -44.32 49.31 -21.90
C ASN A 21 -45.40 48.40 -22.50
N SER A 22 -46.44 48.98 -23.10
CA SER A 22 -47.54 48.28 -23.79
C SER A 22 -47.76 48.84 -25.19
N THR A 23 -48.46 48.10 -26.06
CA THR A 23 -48.71 48.48 -27.48
C THR A 23 -49.50 49.79 -27.65
N GLY A 24 -50.10 50.31 -26.57
CA GLY A 24 -50.78 51.61 -26.51
C GLY A 24 -50.12 52.69 -25.63
N GLY A 25 -48.91 52.48 -25.10
CA GLY A 25 -48.22 53.46 -24.24
C GLY A 25 -47.40 52.83 -23.11
N HIS A 26 -47.41 53.45 -21.92
CA HIS A 26 -46.82 52.93 -20.68
C HIS A 26 -47.92 52.62 -19.66
N LEU A 27 -47.67 51.64 -18.79
CA LEU A 27 -48.56 51.20 -17.73
C LEU A 27 -47.78 51.15 -16.42
N CYS A 28 -48.30 51.78 -15.37
CA CYS A 28 -47.72 51.75 -14.04
C CYS A 28 -48.49 50.75 -13.17
N ALA A 29 -47.78 50.01 -12.31
CA ALA A 29 -48.36 49.15 -11.28
C ALA A 29 -47.62 49.39 -9.95
N CYS A 30 -48.34 49.45 -8.83
CA CYS A 30 -47.68 49.57 -7.53
C CYS A 30 -46.78 48.35 -7.26
N LYS A 31 -45.64 48.59 -6.60
CA LYS A 31 -44.77 47.51 -6.13
C LYS A 31 -45.52 46.64 -5.11
N GLN A 32 -45.09 45.39 -4.99
CA GLN A 32 -45.65 44.47 -3.99
C GLN A 32 -45.58 45.09 -2.59
N GLY A 33 -46.65 44.93 -1.80
CA GLY A 33 -46.81 45.60 -0.49
C GLY A 33 -47.46 46.99 -0.55
N PHE A 34 -47.72 47.53 -1.75
CA PHE A 34 -48.38 48.83 -1.91
C PHE A 34 -49.70 48.70 -2.69
N ARG A 35 -50.70 49.49 -2.31
CA ARG A 35 -51.99 49.60 -2.98
C ARG A 35 -52.11 50.95 -3.69
N SER A 36 -52.64 50.95 -4.89
CA SER A 36 -52.93 52.17 -5.64
C SER A 36 -54.12 52.91 -5.01
N SER A 37 -54.01 54.24 -4.91
CA SER A 37 -55.07 55.09 -4.35
C SER A 37 -56.40 55.02 -5.11
N ASN A 38 -56.37 54.57 -6.36
CA ASN A 38 -57.55 54.36 -7.21
C ASN A 38 -58.01 52.89 -7.26
N GLY A 39 -57.34 51.97 -6.54
CA GLY A 39 -57.68 50.55 -6.47
C GLY A 39 -57.50 49.74 -7.77
N LEU A 40 -56.88 50.34 -8.80
CA LEU A 40 -56.58 49.65 -10.05
C LEU A 40 -55.20 49.01 -10.00
N ASP A 41 -55.08 47.76 -10.44
CA ASP A 41 -53.80 47.04 -10.52
C ASP A 41 -52.82 47.70 -11.52
N HIS A 42 -53.38 48.37 -12.53
CA HIS A 42 -52.64 49.02 -13.60
C HIS A 42 -53.25 50.38 -13.94
N PHE A 43 -52.42 51.42 -14.03
CA PHE A 43 -52.87 52.80 -14.26
C PHE A 43 -51.89 53.60 -15.11
N THR A 44 -52.37 54.70 -15.70
CA THR A 44 -51.60 55.55 -16.63
C THR A 44 -51.65 57.00 -16.16
N GLY A 45 -50.74 57.41 -15.28
CA GLY A 45 -50.57 58.80 -14.88
C GLY A 45 -49.99 59.01 -13.46
N PRO A 46 -49.31 60.16 -13.21
CA PRO A 46 -48.65 60.47 -11.93
C PRO A 46 -49.59 60.86 -10.78
N GLY A 47 -50.91 60.94 -11.03
CA GLY A 47 -51.92 61.31 -10.01
C GLY A 47 -52.34 60.18 -9.07
N VAL A 48 -51.87 58.95 -9.31
CA VAL A 48 -52.11 57.79 -8.43
C VAL A 48 -50.97 57.72 -7.43
N GLN A 49 -51.29 57.52 -6.15
CA GLN A 49 -50.28 57.28 -5.12
C GLN A 49 -50.31 55.82 -4.72
N CYS A 50 -49.12 55.20 -4.64
CA CYS A 50 -48.96 53.87 -4.07
C CYS A 50 -48.79 54.02 -2.57
N THR A 51 -49.84 53.72 -1.82
CA THR A 51 -49.83 53.74 -0.36
C THR A 51 -49.45 52.37 0.16
N ASP A 52 -48.63 52.36 1.18
CA ASP A 52 -48.25 51.14 1.88
C ASP A 52 -49.48 50.37 2.38
N VAL A 53 -49.47 49.06 2.23
CA VAL A 53 -50.53 48.19 2.73
C VAL A 53 -50.15 47.76 4.14
N ASP A 54 -50.85 48.25 5.14
CA ASP A 54 -50.65 47.76 6.50
C ASP A 54 -51.15 46.31 6.61
N GLU A 55 -50.23 45.36 6.54
CA GLU A 55 -50.54 43.94 6.67
C GLU A 55 -50.88 43.50 8.10
N CYS A 56 -50.48 44.28 9.10
CA CYS A 56 -50.78 44.02 10.51
C CYS A 56 -52.21 44.41 10.88
N SER A 57 -52.79 45.37 10.17
CA SER A 57 -54.18 45.81 10.34
C SER A 57 -55.21 44.99 9.55
N GLN A 58 -54.79 43.92 8.86
CA GLN A 58 -55.69 43.02 8.11
C GLN A 58 -56.30 41.93 9.01
N SER A 59 -57.53 41.51 8.70
CA SER A 59 -58.23 40.45 9.43
C SER A 59 -58.53 39.26 8.49
N PRO A 60 -58.03 38.04 8.78
CA PRO A 60 -57.24 37.65 9.94
C PRO A 60 -55.78 38.20 9.90
N PRO A 61 -55.16 38.43 11.07
CA PRO A 61 -53.77 38.90 11.16
C PRO A 61 -52.83 37.91 10.47
N ARG A 62 -51.82 38.46 9.77
CA ARG A 62 -50.90 37.65 8.95
C ARG A 62 -49.87 36.86 9.76
N CYS A 63 -49.44 37.39 10.91
CA CYS A 63 -48.58 36.68 11.84
C CYS A 63 -49.40 35.64 12.65
N GLY A 64 -48.76 34.54 13.08
CA GLY A 64 -49.42 33.48 13.85
C GLY A 64 -49.80 33.91 15.28
N PRO A 65 -50.48 33.04 16.05
CA PRO A 65 -50.74 33.30 17.47
C PRO A 65 -49.43 33.44 18.26
N ASN A 66 -49.48 34.13 19.41
CA ASN A 66 -48.34 34.42 20.29
C ASN A 66 -47.19 35.20 19.60
N SER A 67 -47.53 36.05 18.63
CA SER A 67 -46.59 36.90 17.90
C SER A 67 -47.04 38.36 17.79
N VAL A 68 -46.08 39.26 17.61
CA VAL A 68 -46.25 40.70 17.37
C VAL A 68 -45.94 40.99 15.91
N CYS A 69 -46.86 41.72 15.25
CA CYS A 69 -46.70 42.20 13.88
C CYS A 69 -46.29 43.67 13.87
N GLU A 70 -45.21 44.00 13.17
CA GLU A 70 -44.77 45.37 12.91
C GLU A 70 -44.88 45.66 11.42
N ASN A 71 -45.65 46.69 11.04
CA ASN A 71 -45.79 47.10 9.66
C ASN A 71 -44.60 47.96 9.22
N LEU A 72 -43.96 47.60 8.12
CA LEU A 72 -42.84 48.34 7.53
C LEU A 72 -43.23 48.82 6.12
N LEU A 73 -42.49 49.79 5.59
CA LEU A 73 -42.74 50.26 4.23
C LEU A 73 -42.52 49.15 3.19
N GLY A 74 -43.60 48.69 2.57
CA GLY A 74 -43.68 47.68 1.52
C GLY A 74 -43.68 46.23 2.01
N ARG A 75 -43.68 45.99 3.32
CA ARG A 75 -43.58 44.65 3.94
C ARG A 75 -43.95 44.70 5.42
N TYR A 76 -44.10 43.57 6.07
CA TYR A 76 -44.26 43.49 7.52
C TYR A 76 -43.20 42.59 8.16
N SER A 77 -43.05 42.68 9.48
CA SER A 77 -42.18 41.84 10.29
C SER A 77 -43.00 41.17 11.39
N CYS A 78 -42.81 39.87 11.59
CA CYS A 78 -43.39 39.13 12.71
C CYS A 78 -42.29 38.77 13.71
N SER A 79 -42.59 38.88 15.01
CA SER A 79 -41.71 38.42 16.09
C SER A 79 -42.50 37.70 17.17
N CYS A 80 -41.91 36.73 17.86
CA CYS A 80 -42.60 36.02 18.93
C CYS A 80 -42.71 36.89 20.20
N LEU A 81 -43.77 36.69 20.99
CA LEU A 81 -43.88 37.28 22.33
C LEU A 81 -42.79 36.68 23.24
N SER A 82 -42.39 37.42 24.27
CA SER A 82 -41.44 36.92 25.28
C SER A 82 -41.92 35.59 25.88
N GLY A 83 -41.01 34.62 26.03
CA GLY A 83 -41.32 33.24 26.45
C GLY A 83 -41.61 32.29 25.28
N PHE A 84 -41.77 32.78 24.05
CA PHE A 84 -42.02 31.97 22.87
C PHE A 84 -40.89 32.10 21.85
N SER A 85 -40.59 31.00 21.15
CA SER A 85 -39.58 30.97 20.08
C SER A 85 -40.14 30.32 18.81
N SER A 86 -39.58 30.70 17.66
CA SER A 86 -39.93 30.08 16.38
C SER A 86 -38.77 29.26 15.81
N PRO A 87 -39.00 28.05 15.26
CA PRO A 87 -37.96 27.27 14.59
C PRO A 87 -37.31 28.01 13.40
N THR A 88 -38.00 29.01 12.85
CA THR A 88 -37.52 29.82 11.73
C THR A 88 -36.76 31.09 12.15
N GLY A 89 -36.56 31.29 13.46
CA GLY A 89 -35.95 32.49 14.06
C GLY A 89 -36.99 33.53 14.49
N ASP A 90 -36.68 34.29 15.55
CA ASP A 90 -37.63 35.19 16.23
C ASP A 90 -37.92 36.50 15.49
N ALA A 91 -37.23 36.78 14.39
CA ALA A 91 -37.48 37.93 13.52
C ALA A 91 -37.72 37.43 12.09
N TRP A 92 -38.99 37.38 11.68
CA TRP A 92 -39.38 36.85 10.37
C TRP A 92 -39.93 37.95 9.46
N THR A 93 -39.23 38.21 8.36
CA THR A 93 -39.72 39.05 7.26
C THR A 93 -40.08 38.16 6.07
N PRO A 94 -41.37 38.02 5.70
CA PRO A 94 -41.77 37.15 4.61
C PRO A 94 -41.22 37.60 3.25
N ALA A 95 -40.64 36.66 2.49
CA ALA A 95 -40.47 36.79 1.04
C ALA A 95 -41.55 36.03 0.24
N ARG A 96 -42.33 35.14 0.91
CA ARG A 96 -43.46 34.37 0.35
C ARG A 96 -44.52 34.10 1.43
N SER A 97 -45.75 33.81 1.00
CA SER A 97 -46.88 33.47 1.88
C SER A 97 -46.60 32.20 2.69
N GLY A 98 -46.44 32.33 4.02
CA GLY A 98 -46.25 31.23 4.96
C GLY A 98 -46.75 31.62 6.36
N HIS A 99 -47.06 30.63 7.19
CA HIS A 99 -47.51 30.83 8.58
C HIS A 99 -46.27 30.90 9.50
N PHE A 100 -46.25 31.84 10.46
CA PHE A 100 -45.14 32.01 11.42
C PHE A 100 -45.56 31.43 12.79
N PRO A 101 -45.15 30.20 13.14
CA PRO A 101 -45.52 29.57 14.41
C PRO A 101 -44.55 29.98 15.53
N CYS A 102 -45.10 30.48 16.64
CA CYS A 102 -44.38 30.71 17.89
C CYS A 102 -44.81 29.65 18.90
N THR A 103 -43.85 28.90 19.42
CA THR A 103 -44.05 27.84 20.42
C THR A 103 -43.45 28.23 21.75
N ASP A 104 -44.06 27.77 22.84
CA ASP A 104 -43.59 28.00 24.20
C ASP A 104 -42.16 27.48 24.39
N THR A 105 -41.32 28.26 25.07
CA THR A 105 -39.95 27.87 25.38
C THR A 105 -39.94 27.30 26.80
N ASP A 106 -39.67 26.01 26.93
CA ASP A 106 -39.59 25.40 28.26
C ASP A 106 -38.26 25.75 28.94
N GLU A 107 -38.27 26.81 29.74
CA GLU A 107 -37.07 27.26 30.44
C GLU A 107 -36.60 26.27 31.52
N CYS A 108 -37.44 25.33 31.95
CA CYS A 108 -37.04 24.30 32.93
C CYS A 108 -36.12 23.21 32.33
N LEU A 109 -35.94 23.17 31.01
CA LEU A 109 -34.99 22.27 30.35
C LEU A 109 -33.55 22.80 30.39
N GLU A 110 -33.34 24.08 30.71
CA GLU A 110 -32.02 24.70 30.83
C GLU A 110 -31.52 24.63 32.29
N ARG A 111 -30.23 24.34 32.48
CA ARG A 111 -29.62 24.27 33.82
C ARG A 111 -29.44 25.68 34.37
N ASP A 112 -29.64 25.85 35.68
CA ASP A 112 -29.49 27.12 36.44
C ASP A 112 -30.59 28.18 36.27
N VAL A 113 -31.76 27.82 35.73
CA VAL A 113 -32.91 28.74 35.60
C VAL A 113 -33.61 29.02 36.94
N CYS A 114 -33.66 28.03 37.84
CA CYS A 114 -34.20 28.17 39.19
C CYS A 114 -33.09 28.08 40.25
N PRO A 115 -33.19 28.81 41.38
CA PRO A 115 -32.19 28.78 42.45
C PRO A 115 -32.09 27.41 43.12
N ASP A 116 -30.93 27.09 43.69
CA ASP A 116 -30.70 25.84 44.43
C ASP A 116 -31.79 25.62 45.49
N HIS A 117 -32.23 24.36 45.62
CA HIS A 117 -33.34 23.94 46.48
C HIS A 117 -34.74 24.46 46.06
N SER A 118 -34.99 24.54 44.75
CA SER A 118 -36.32 24.79 44.20
C SER A 118 -36.66 23.88 43.02
N ASP A 119 -37.95 23.62 42.82
CA ASP A 119 -38.49 22.91 41.67
C ASP A 119 -39.00 23.90 40.63
N CYS A 120 -38.63 23.70 39.37
CA CYS A 120 -39.08 24.50 38.23
C CYS A 120 -40.37 23.91 37.64
N ALA A 121 -41.37 24.76 37.40
CA ALA A 121 -42.59 24.42 36.69
C ALA A 121 -42.80 25.38 35.53
N ASN A 122 -42.75 24.86 34.30
CA ASN A 122 -43.03 25.61 33.09
C ASN A 122 -44.53 25.88 32.93
N SER A 123 -44.89 27.03 32.37
CA SER A 123 -46.25 27.44 32.03
C SER A 123 -46.25 28.18 30.68
N GLU A 124 -47.38 28.23 29.98
CA GLU A 124 -47.41 28.82 28.64
C GLU A 124 -46.97 30.31 28.65
N GLY A 125 -45.79 30.59 28.11
CA GLY A 125 -45.12 31.89 28.01
C GLY A 125 -44.27 32.30 29.21
N ALA A 126 -44.12 31.46 30.25
CA ALA A 126 -43.34 31.76 31.46
C ALA A 126 -43.07 30.53 32.33
N TYR A 127 -42.10 30.60 33.24
CA TYR A 127 -41.86 29.56 34.25
C TYR A 127 -42.02 30.08 35.68
N SER A 128 -42.17 29.17 36.64
CA SER A 128 -42.18 29.48 38.07
C SER A 128 -41.27 28.54 38.86
N CYS A 129 -40.54 29.08 39.83
CA CYS A 129 -39.69 28.31 40.73
C CYS A 129 -40.34 28.21 42.11
N THR A 130 -40.43 27.02 42.67
CA THR A 130 -41.03 26.77 43.99
C THR A 130 -39.98 26.17 44.95
N CYS A 131 -39.70 26.85 46.06
CA CYS A 131 -38.70 26.35 47.02
C CYS A 131 -39.15 25.02 47.68
N HIS A 132 -38.20 24.13 47.90
CA HIS A 132 -38.43 22.87 48.62
C HIS A 132 -38.95 23.11 50.05
N THR A 133 -39.68 22.14 50.59
CA THR A 133 -40.23 22.23 51.95
C THR A 133 -39.13 22.47 52.99
N GLY A 134 -39.24 23.56 53.76
CA GLY A 134 -38.25 24.00 54.76
C GLY A 134 -37.46 25.24 54.34
N PHE A 135 -37.58 25.67 53.08
CA PHE A 135 -36.98 26.87 52.54
C PHE A 135 -38.06 27.89 52.15
N ALA A 136 -37.78 29.18 52.35
CA ALA A 136 -38.62 30.27 51.89
C ALA A 136 -37.85 31.15 50.91
N ALA A 137 -38.54 31.60 49.87
CA ALA A 137 -37.98 32.51 48.87
C ALA A 137 -37.66 33.86 49.53
N HIS A 138 -36.37 34.20 49.61
CA HIS A 138 -35.89 35.49 50.09
C HIS A 138 -34.84 36.05 49.13
N ASN A 139 -35.07 37.27 48.63
CA ASN A 139 -34.21 37.94 47.64
C ASN A 139 -33.79 37.02 46.47
N SER A 140 -34.75 36.34 45.86
CA SER A 140 -34.53 35.44 44.71
C SER A 140 -33.65 34.21 45.00
N THR A 141 -33.46 33.85 46.27
CA THR A 141 -32.78 32.62 46.72
C THR A 141 -33.66 31.87 47.72
N CYS A 142 -33.64 30.53 47.70
CA CYS A 142 -34.35 29.74 48.69
C CYS A 142 -33.51 29.63 49.96
N GLN A 143 -33.94 30.29 51.04
CA GLN A 143 -33.23 30.31 52.32
C GLN A 143 -33.99 29.51 53.37
N ALA A 144 -33.28 28.76 54.20
CA ALA A 144 -33.89 27.97 55.26
C ALA A 144 -34.64 28.87 56.27
N LEU A 145 -35.88 28.51 56.60
CA LEU A 145 -36.68 29.26 57.58
C LEU A 145 -36.07 29.12 58.99
N GLN A 146 -35.54 30.21 59.53
CA GLN A 146 -35.01 30.26 60.89
C GLN A 146 -36.16 30.27 61.89
N GLY A 147 -36.48 29.12 62.52
CA GLY A 147 -37.55 29.09 63.52
C GLY A 147 -38.16 27.75 63.94
N TYR A 148 -37.54 26.60 63.67
CA TYR A 148 -37.94 25.33 64.30
C TYR A 148 -36.83 24.82 65.22
N ASN A 149 -36.92 25.18 66.49
CA ASN A 149 -36.16 24.55 67.56
C ASN A 149 -36.95 23.34 68.09
N PRO A 150 -36.58 22.08 67.81
CA PRO A 150 -36.95 20.99 68.69
C PRO A 150 -36.11 21.04 70.00
N PRO A 151 -36.66 20.59 71.13
CA PRO A 151 -36.10 20.79 72.47
C PRO A 151 -34.75 20.06 72.71
N PRO A 152 -33.92 20.55 73.65
CA PRO A 152 -32.57 20.04 73.88
C PRO A 152 -32.59 18.87 74.87
N TYR A 153 -32.97 17.69 74.39
CA TYR A 153 -32.68 16.38 74.98
C TYR A 153 -33.26 15.39 73.97
N ILE A 154 -32.49 14.72 73.13
CA ILE A 154 -31.78 13.49 73.49
C ILE A 154 -30.56 13.36 72.57
N ARG A 155 -29.40 13.11 73.19
CA ARG A 155 -28.22 12.58 72.52
C ARG A 155 -28.51 11.14 72.07
N TYR A 156 -28.64 10.91 70.76
CA TYR A 156 -28.27 9.64 70.14
C TYR A 156 -27.25 9.94 69.02
N PRO A 157 -26.15 9.17 68.93
CA PRO A 157 -25.05 9.45 68.02
C PRO A 157 -25.48 9.21 66.57
N HIS A 158 -24.84 9.88 65.61
CA HIS A 158 -24.96 9.54 64.20
C HIS A 158 -24.51 8.08 63.99
N GLU A 159 -25.46 7.14 63.87
CA GLU A 159 -25.16 5.71 63.70
C GLU A 159 -24.78 5.32 62.25
N CYS A 160 -24.66 6.27 61.31
CA CYS A 160 -24.08 6.00 59.99
C CYS A 160 -22.56 6.21 59.95
N LEU A 161 -21.89 6.55 61.06
CA LEU A 161 -20.46 6.86 61.06
C LEU A 161 -19.56 5.60 60.99
N TYR A 162 -20.07 4.41 61.33
CA TYR A 162 -19.27 3.16 61.33
C TYR A 162 -20.03 1.84 61.04
N SER A 163 -21.32 1.85 60.64
CA SER A 163 -22.16 0.63 60.72
C SER A 163 -22.59 -0.02 59.39
N CYS A 164 -22.49 0.64 58.23
CA CYS A 164 -22.73 -0.03 56.94
C CYS A 164 -21.37 -0.44 56.34
N LEU A 165 -21.24 -1.70 55.92
CA LEU A 165 -20.04 -2.22 55.25
C LEU A 165 -19.96 -1.69 53.80
N SER A 166 -18.78 -1.73 53.17
CA SER A 166 -18.53 -1.21 51.82
C SER A 166 -19.56 -1.70 50.78
N ASN A 167 -19.95 -0.83 49.85
CA ASN A 167 -20.99 -1.02 48.81
C ASN A 167 -22.46 -0.85 49.27
N ALA A 168 -22.70 -0.02 50.29
CA ALA A 168 -24.04 0.32 50.79
C ALA A 168 -24.20 1.82 51.13
N THR A 169 -25.38 2.35 50.89
CA THR A 169 -25.82 3.71 51.25
C THR A 169 -26.63 3.70 52.55
N CYS A 170 -26.28 4.51 53.54
CA CYS A 170 -27.00 4.62 54.82
C CYS A 170 -28.03 5.76 54.75
N THR A 171 -29.30 5.47 55.07
CA THR A 171 -30.39 6.46 55.18
C THR A 171 -30.96 6.46 56.59
N ASN A 172 -31.12 7.63 57.22
CA ASN A 172 -31.59 7.72 58.59
C ASN A 172 -33.13 7.75 58.63
N SER A 173 -33.74 7.03 59.57
CA SER A 173 -35.19 6.95 59.78
C SER A 173 -35.53 7.34 61.23
N PRO A 174 -36.75 7.82 61.56
CA PRO A 174 -37.08 8.26 62.92
C PRO A 174 -37.03 7.08 63.91
N GLY A 175 -35.91 6.91 64.61
CA GLY A 175 -35.66 5.83 65.57
C GLY A 175 -34.71 4.71 65.11
N SER A 176 -34.19 4.73 63.87
CA SER A 176 -33.19 3.76 63.37
C SER A 176 -32.48 4.23 62.10
N TYR A 177 -31.49 3.49 61.58
CA TYR A 177 -30.90 3.72 60.25
C TYR A 177 -31.16 2.52 59.32
N LEU A 178 -31.26 2.77 58.02
CA LEU A 178 -31.49 1.80 56.95
C LEU A 178 -30.30 1.80 55.99
N CYS A 179 -29.55 0.69 55.90
CA CYS A 179 -28.52 0.50 54.89
C CYS A 179 -29.15 -0.12 53.62
N THR A 180 -28.97 0.50 52.46
CA THR A 180 -29.38 -0.01 51.14
C THR A 180 -28.14 -0.31 50.30
N CYS A 181 -28.00 -1.53 49.77
CA CYS A 181 -26.87 -1.88 48.90
C CYS A 181 -26.87 -1.05 47.61
N HIS A 182 -25.68 -0.77 47.06
CA HIS A 182 -25.54 -0.15 45.73
C HIS A 182 -26.16 -1.05 44.64
N PRO A 183 -26.57 -0.49 43.48
CA PRO A 183 -26.97 -1.30 42.32
C PRO A 183 -25.91 -2.35 41.99
N GLY A 184 -26.32 -3.59 41.73
CA GLY A 184 -25.41 -4.74 41.55
C GLY A 184 -25.03 -5.49 42.83
N PHE A 185 -25.53 -5.08 44.02
CA PHE A 185 -25.25 -5.76 45.30
C PHE A 185 -26.53 -6.14 46.05
N ALA A 186 -26.53 -7.29 46.71
CA ALA A 186 -27.65 -7.81 47.51
C ALA A 186 -27.24 -8.05 48.97
N PRO A 187 -28.17 -7.90 49.93
CA PRO A 187 -27.90 -8.25 51.33
C PRO A 187 -27.73 -9.77 51.50
N SER A 188 -26.83 -10.18 52.40
CA SER A 188 -26.47 -11.58 52.65
C SER A 188 -27.56 -12.41 53.36
N THR A 189 -28.61 -11.79 53.92
CA THR A 189 -29.68 -12.48 54.66
C THR A 189 -31.04 -12.09 54.08
N GLU A 190 -31.91 -13.07 53.79
CA GLU A 190 -33.25 -12.85 53.19
C GLU A 190 -34.27 -12.17 54.12
N LEU A 191 -33.84 -11.64 55.28
CA LEU A 191 -34.71 -10.88 56.16
C LEU A 191 -34.65 -9.40 55.76
N LEU A 192 -35.77 -8.94 55.19
CA LEU A 192 -36.05 -7.53 54.93
C LEU A 192 -35.56 -6.65 56.08
N SER A 193 -34.74 -5.66 55.73
CA SER A 193 -34.76 -4.30 56.28
C SER A 193 -35.04 -4.22 57.78
N SER A 194 -34.31 -4.99 58.59
CA SER A 194 -34.47 -4.98 60.03
C SER A 194 -33.47 -4.00 60.63
N ALA A 195 -33.98 -2.96 61.27
CA ALA A 195 -33.22 -1.94 61.96
C ALA A 195 -32.12 -2.55 62.86
N GLY A 196 -30.87 -2.13 62.62
CA GLY A 196 -29.77 -2.26 63.61
C GLY A 196 -28.79 -3.42 63.46
N GLN A 197 -28.57 -4.02 62.28
CA GLN A 197 -27.49 -5.00 62.09
C GLN A 197 -26.64 -4.73 60.84
N ASN A 198 -25.34 -5.03 60.93
CA ASN A 198 -24.33 -4.85 59.88
C ASN A 198 -24.76 -5.59 58.60
N VAL A 199 -25.33 -4.87 57.63
CA VAL A 199 -25.72 -5.43 56.34
C VAL A 199 -24.47 -5.60 55.50
N GLU A 200 -24.10 -6.86 55.23
CA GLU A 200 -23.04 -7.20 54.28
C GLU A 200 -23.65 -7.26 52.88
N CYS A 201 -23.27 -6.30 52.03
CA CYS A 201 -23.70 -6.23 50.64
C CYS A 201 -22.75 -7.09 49.80
N ARG A 202 -23.22 -8.30 49.46
CA ARG A 202 -22.51 -9.18 48.54
C ARG A 202 -22.83 -8.78 47.12
N ASP A 203 -21.82 -8.88 46.28
CA ASP A 203 -21.94 -8.72 44.84
C ASP A 203 -22.99 -9.69 44.30
N ILE A 204 -23.90 -9.20 43.45
CA ILE A 204 -24.88 -10.04 42.78
C ILE A 204 -24.16 -10.64 41.57
N ASP A 205 -23.92 -11.95 41.62
CA ASP A 205 -23.40 -12.63 40.44
C ASP A 205 -24.51 -12.72 39.38
N GLU A 206 -24.54 -11.75 38.46
CA GLU A 206 -25.53 -11.74 37.39
C GLU A 206 -25.33 -12.89 36.39
N CYS A 207 -24.15 -13.50 36.35
CA CYS A 207 -23.87 -14.65 35.51
C CYS A 207 -24.59 -15.93 35.96
N LEU A 208 -25.02 -15.98 37.22
CA LEU A 208 -25.82 -17.09 37.76
C LEU A 208 -27.33 -16.91 37.59
N GLN A 209 -27.78 -15.77 37.05
CA GLN A 209 -29.19 -15.52 36.76
C GLN A 209 -29.62 -16.22 35.46
N HIS A 210 -30.87 -16.73 35.43
CA HIS A 210 -31.41 -17.47 34.29
C HIS A 210 -32.64 -16.75 33.70
N PRO A 211 -32.63 -16.34 32.41
CA PRO A 211 -31.54 -16.48 31.44
C PRO A 211 -30.34 -15.55 31.74
N SER A 212 -29.13 -15.98 31.37
CA SER A 212 -27.90 -15.19 31.55
C SER A 212 -28.05 -13.82 30.88
N PRO A 213 -27.58 -12.72 31.49
CA PRO A 213 -27.66 -11.38 30.92
C PRO A 213 -26.84 -11.26 29.63
N CYS A 214 -25.85 -12.14 29.44
CA CYS A 214 -25.11 -12.24 28.20
C CYS A 214 -25.85 -13.18 27.21
N GLY A 215 -26.00 -12.76 25.96
CA GLY A 215 -26.73 -13.51 24.93
C GLY A 215 -26.09 -14.87 24.58
N PRO A 216 -26.70 -15.69 23.71
CA PRO A 216 -26.15 -16.99 23.33
C PRO A 216 -24.73 -16.86 22.73
N ASN A 217 -23.88 -17.84 23.01
CA ASN A 217 -22.45 -17.89 22.62
C ASN A 217 -21.54 -16.86 23.30
N SER A 218 -21.92 -16.38 24.49
CA SER A 218 -21.10 -15.53 25.35
C SER A 218 -20.59 -16.27 26.60
N VAL A 219 -19.54 -15.74 27.22
CA VAL A 219 -19.03 -16.08 28.54
C VAL A 219 -19.27 -14.87 29.43
N CYS A 220 -20.03 -15.05 30.49
CA CYS A 220 -20.26 -14.02 31.49
C CYS A 220 -19.18 -14.13 32.57
N THR A 221 -18.52 -13.02 32.86
CA THR A 221 -17.57 -12.88 33.97
C THR A 221 -18.12 -11.87 34.96
N ASN A 222 -18.35 -12.32 36.18
CA ASN A 222 -18.84 -11.48 37.25
C ASN A 222 -17.75 -10.50 37.71
N THR A 223 -18.10 -9.24 37.88
CA THR A 223 -17.20 -8.16 38.31
C THR A 223 -17.80 -7.44 39.52
N GLN A 224 -16.99 -6.75 40.33
CA GLN A 224 -17.54 -6.10 41.50
C GLN A 224 -18.51 -4.96 41.12
N GLY A 225 -19.81 -5.16 41.37
CA GLY A 225 -20.92 -4.23 41.07
C GLY A 225 -21.58 -4.41 39.70
N GLY A 226 -21.28 -5.48 38.98
CA GLY A 226 -21.89 -5.79 37.68
C GLY A 226 -21.21 -6.96 36.95
N HIS A 227 -21.46 -7.13 35.66
CA HIS A 227 -20.86 -8.23 34.88
C HIS A 227 -20.25 -7.74 33.57
N SER A 228 -19.24 -8.47 33.08
CA SER A 228 -18.71 -8.31 31.74
C SER A 228 -19.06 -9.53 30.88
N CYS A 229 -19.47 -9.27 29.63
CA CYS A 229 -19.77 -10.33 28.67
C CYS A 229 -18.63 -10.42 27.66
N GLY A 230 -17.94 -11.55 27.62
CA GLY A 230 -17.05 -11.93 26.53
C GLY A 230 -17.76 -12.86 25.55
N CYS A 231 -17.27 -12.99 24.32
CA CYS A 231 -17.76 -14.04 23.43
C CYS A 231 -17.02 -15.35 23.65
N LYS A 232 -17.71 -16.50 23.53
CA LYS A 232 -17.07 -17.80 23.49
C LYS A 232 -16.12 -17.88 22.30
N VAL A 233 -15.10 -18.73 22.42
CA VAL A 233 -14.13 -19.02 21.36
C VAL A 233 -14.84 -19.25 20.02
N GLY A 234 -14.45 -18.50 18.99
CA GLY A 234 -15.08 -18.56 17.65
C GLY A 234 -16.25 -17.59 17.41
N PHE A 235 -16.53 -16.66 18.33
CA PHE A 235 -17.56 -15.63 18.19
C PHE A 235 -17.03 -14.21 18.51
N ARG A 236 -17.62 -13.18 17.91
CA ARG A 236 -17.31 -11.75 18.06
C ARG A 236 -18.56 -10.94 18.45
N PRO A 237 -18.45 -9.82 19.19
CA PRO A 237 -19.58 -8.98 19.56
C PRO A 237 -20.21 -8.26 18.35
N LEU A 238 -21.53 -8.10 18.36
CA LEU A 238 -22.27 -7.22 17.45
C LEU A 238 -22.27 -5.80 18.04
N LEU A 239 -21.64 -4.83 17.36
CA LEU A 239 -21.55 -3.42 17.79
C LEU A 239 -22.81 -2.58 17.48
N GLU A 240 -23.94 -3.23 17.19
CA GLU A 240 -25.19 -2.58 16.80
C GLU A 240 -26.18 -2.63 17.98
N GLY A 241 -25.90 -1.84 19.01
CA GLY A 241 -26.77 -1.70 20.19
C GLY A 241 -26.19 -0.77 21.24
N SER A 242 -26.95 0.26 21.63
CA SER A 242 -26.66 1.12 22.78
C SER A 242 -26.49 0.27 24.04
N TRP A 243 -25.39 0.49 24.77
CA TRP A 243 -24.98 -0.22 26.00
C TRP A 243 -25.90 0.02 27.21
N GLU A 244 -27.10 0.55 27.03
CA GLU A 244 -27.98 0.83 28.18
C GLU A 244 -28.98 -0.29 28.48
N HIS A 245 -29.32 -1.20 27.55
CA HIS A 245 -30.29 -2.26 27.85
C HIS A 245 -30.01 -3.58 27.07
N GLY A 246 -29.12 -4.40 27.62
CA GLY A 246 -29.31 -5.86 27.68
C GLY A 246 -29.39 -6.69 26.39
N ASN A 247 -28.57 -6.44 25.36
CA ASN A 247 -28.42 -7.42 24.28
C ASN A 247 -26.98 -7.52 23.74
N PHE A 248 -26.05 -7.96 24.58
CA PHE A 248 -24.74 -8.41 24.11
C PHE A 248 -24.92 -9.69 23.30
N SER A 249 -24.84 -9.59 21.97
CA SER A 249 -24.97 -10.73 21.07
C SER A 249 -23.64 -11.04 20.38
N CYS A 250 -23.32 -12.34 20.36
CA CYS A 250 -22.11 -12.86 19.76
C CYS A 250 -22.44 -13.47 18.39
N LYS A 251 -21.90 -12.89 17.31
CA LYS A 251 -21.93 -13.49 15.96
C LYS A 251 -20.70 -14.36 15.77
N ARG A 252 -20.80 -15.43 14.98
CA ARG A 252 -19.64 -16.24 14.65
C ARG A 252 -18.52 -15.36 14.08
N ALA A 253 -17.29 -15.52 14.57
CA ALA A 253 -16.12 -14.96 13.93
C ALA A 253 -16.11 -15.49 12.48
N PRO A 254 -15.77 -14.66 11.48
CA PRO A 254 -15.90 -15.06 10.08
C PRO A 254 -14.85 -16.13 9.74
N PHE A 255 -15.16 -17.38 10.07
CA PHE A 255 -14.60 -18.55 9.40
C PHE A 255 -15.24 -18.59 8.02
N LYS A 256 -14.48 -18.34 6.95
CA LYS A 256 -14.95 -18.69 5.60
C LYS A 256 -14.87 -20.20 5.49
N CYS A 257 -15.90 -20.91 5.94
CA CYS A 257 -15.97 -22.36 5.85
C CYS A 257 -16.28 -22.77 4.40
N LYS A 258 -16.25 -24.08 4.13
CA LYS A 258 -16.57 -24.64 2.81
C LYS A 258 -17.86 -24.03 2.24
N GLU A 259 -18.88 -23.87 3.08
CA GLU A 259 -20.19 -23.30 2.73
C GLU A 259 -20.16 -21.82 2.31
N ASP A 260 -19.23 -21.03 2.84
CA ASP A 260 -19.10 -19.59 2.55
C ASP A 260 -18.31 -19.33 1.27
N VAL A 261 -17.41 -20.26 0.88
CA VAL A 261 -16.56 -20.13 -0.31
C VAL A 261 -17.23 -20.68 -1.58
N ILE A 262 -18.10 -21.68 -1.44
CA ILE A 262 -18.87 -22.28 -2.54
C ILE A 262 -19.69 -21.28 -3.38
N PRO A 263 -20.50 -20.36 -2.80
CA PRO A 263 -21.35 -19.49 -3.60
C PRO A 263 -20.57 -18.49 -4.46
N ASP A 264 -19.39 -18.07 -4.02
CA ASP A 264 -18.59 -17.03 -4.68
C ASP A 264 -17.66 -17.56 -5.77
N ASN A 265 -17.40 -18.89 -5.82
CA ASN A 265 -16.41 -19.46 -6.73
C ASN A 265 -16.97 -20.59 -7.62
N LYS A 266 -17.13 -20.29 -8.92
CA LYS A 266 -17.66 -21.23 -9.95
C LYS A 266 -16.84 -22.52 -10.09
N LYS A 267 -15.52 -22.49 -9.83
CA LYS A 267 -14.67 -23.70 -9.90
C LYS A 267 -14.86 -24.61 -8.69
N VAL A 268 -15.19 -24.04 -7.53
CA VAL A 268 -15.53 -24.81 -6.32
C VAL A 268 -16.89 -25.48 -6.47
N GLN A 269 -17.86 -24.81 -7.11
CA GLN A 269 -19.17 -25.40 -7.46
C GLN A 269 -19.02 -26.62 -8.38
N LEU A 270 -18.11 -26.55 -9.37
CA LEU A 270 -17.83 -27.66 -10.30
C LEU A 270 -17.32 -28.93 -9.59
N CYS A 271 -16.61 -28.77 -8.47
CA CYS A 271 -16.16 -29.90 -7.64
C CYS A 271 -17.29 -30.58 -6.86
N GLN A 272 -18.42 -29.91 -6.64
CA GLN A 272 -19.59 -30.52 -5.99
C GLN A 272 -20.52 -31.23 -6.97
N GLU A 273 -20.68 -30.69 -8.19
CA GLU A 273 -21.63 -31.23 -9.18
C GLU A 273 -21.12 -32.49 -9.91
N THR A 274 -19.81 -32.71 -9.95
CA THR A 274 -19.21 -33.77 -10.78
C THR A 274 -18.79 -34.97 -9.92
N ARG A 275 -19.57 -36.06 -9.93
CA ARG A 275 -19.04 -37.39 -9.55
C ARG A 275 -18.00 -37.81 -10.59
N ALA A 276 -16.74 -37.49 -10.30
CA ALA A 276 -15.50 -38.00 -10.89
C ALA A 276 -15.64 -38.85 -12.16
N THR A 277 -15.50 -38.22 -13.33
CA THR A 277 -15.32 -38.93 -14.62
C THR A 277 -14.04 -38.56 -15.38
N GLU A 278 -13.25 -37.58 -14.92
CA GLU A 278 -11.92 -37.26 -15.47
C GLU A 278 -10.82 -37.28 -14.39
N SER A 279 -9.70 -37.96 -14.66
CA SER A 279 -8.58 -38.14 -13.71
C SER A 279 -7.85 -36.85 -13.30
N ARG A 280 -8.02 -35.76 -14.06
CA ARG A 280 -7.40 -34.45 -13.78
C ARG A 280 -8.25 -33.61 -12.81
N GLN A 281 -9.58 -33.69 -12.93
CA GLN A 281 -10.52 -33.01 -12.03
C GLN A 281 -10.54 -33.63 -10.62
N SER A 282 -10.28 -34.93 -10.49
CA SER A 282 -10.18 -35.59 -9.18
C SER A 282 -9.00 -35.07 -8.35
N SER A 283 -7.89 -34.66 -8.98
CA SER A 283 -6.70 -34.15 -8.28
C SER A 283 -6.90 -32.72 -7.74
N PHE A 284 -7.53 -31.83 -8.50
CA PHE A 284 -7.86 -30.47 -8.04
C PHE A 284 -8.92 -30.51 -6.93
N CYS A 285 -10.02 -31.24 -7.13
CA CYS A 285 -11.07 -31.35 -6.11
C CYS A 285 -10.59 -32.08 -4.86
N GLY A 286 -9.68 -33.07 -4.99
CA GLY A 286 -9.04 -33.73 -3.85
C GLY A 286 -8.17 -32.78 -3.01
N LEU A 287 -7.43 -31.87 -3.65
CA LEU A 287 -6.64 -30.87 -2.93
C LEU A 287 -7.51 -29.78 -2.30
N MET A 288 -8.59 -29.39 -2.98
CA MET A 288 -9.61 -28.49 -2.43
C MET A 288 -10.29 -29.10 -1.21
N ASP A 289 -10.71 -30.37 -1.28
CA ASP A 289 -11.30 -31.07 -0.14
C ASP A 289 -10.29 -31.23 1.00
N ALA A 290 -9.00 -31.52 0.72
CA ALA A 290 -7.97 -31.53 1.75
C ALA A 290 -7.80 -30.15 2.43
N THR A 291 -7.87 -29.06 1.66
CA THR A 291 -7.84 -27.69 2.20
C THR A 291 -9.04 -27.43 3.11
N PHE A 292 -10.24 -27.86 2.73
CA PHE A 292 -11.43 -27.71 3.56
C PHE A 292 -11.44 -28.65 4.77
N SER A 293 -10.92 -29.87 4.66
CA SER A 293 -10.78 -30.81 5.79
C SER A 293 -9.78 -30.30 6.84
N ALA A 294 -8.73 -29.59 6.43
CA ALA A 294 -7.84 -28.89 7.36
C ALA A 294 -8.58 -27.80 8.18
N LEU A 295 -9.68 -27.26 7.64
CA LEU A 295 -10.53 -26.25 8.28
C LEU A 295 -11.74 -26.87 9.00
N GLU A 296 -12.08 -28.12 8.72
CA GLU A 296 -13.27 -28.82 9.24
C GLU A 296 -13.23 -28.90 10.77
N GLY A 297 -12.07 -29.15 11.37
CA GLY A 297 -11.89 -29.08 12.82
C GLY A 297 -12.20 -27.70 13.44
N ALA A 298 -11.99 -26.62 12.68
CA ALA A 298 -12.35 -25.25 13.08
C ALA A 298 -13.82 -24.90 12.77
N CYS A 299 -14.40 -25.52 11.73
CA CYS A 299 -15.78 -25.29 11.28
C CYS A 299 -16.83 -26.14 12.01
N GLU A 300 -16.51 -27.38 12.43
CA GLU A 300 -17.46 -28.32 13.04
C GLU A 300 -17.58 -28.18 14.56
N ASN A 301 -16.48 -27.88 15.27
CA ASN A 301 -16.48 -27.90 16.74
C ASN A 301 -16.79 -26.52 17.34
N LYS A 302 -18.09 -26.27 17.56
CA LYS A 302 -18.66 -25.02 18.12
C LYS A 302 -18.21 -24.66 19.56
N SER A 303 -17.18 -25.29 20.12
CA SER A 303 -16.70 -25.04 21.50
C SER A 303 -15.27 -25.47 21.83
N ALA A 304 -14.49 -26.04 20.90
CA ALA A 304 -13.11 -26.44 21.18
C ALA A 304 -12.12 -25.32 20.81
N PRO A 305 -11.09 -25.04 21.62
CA PRO A 305 -10.01 -24.15 21.22
C PRO A 305 -9.29 -24.77 20.02
N VAL A 306 -9.45 -24.15 18.86
CA VAL A 306 -8.74 -24.54 17.64
C VAL A 306 -7.27 -24.21 17.85
N SER A 307 -6.42 -25.23 17.93
CA SER A 307 -4.97 -25.01 18.01
C SER A 307 -4.49 -24.53 16.65
N LEU A 308 -4.21 -23.23 16.53
CA LEU A 308 -3.71 -22.60 15.30
C LEU A 308 -2.50 -23.34 14.70
N GLN A 309 -1.67 -23.94 15.55
CA GLN A 309 -0.53 -24.73 15.13
C GLN A 309 -0.90 -26.00 14.34
N ARG A 310 -1.94 -26.75 14.75
CA ARG A 310 -2.38 -27.93 13.98
C ARG A 310 -2.98 -27.55 12.64
N THR A 311 -3.83 -26.52 12.62
CA THR A 311 -4.41 -26.00 11.36
C THR A 311 -3.31 -25.49 10.43
N ALA A 312 -2.26 -24.87 10.99
CA ALA A 312 -1.11 -24.45 10.20
C ALA A 312 -0.30 -25.63 9.63
N GLU A 313 -0.08 -26.69 10.42
CA GLU A 313 0.58 -27.92 9.96
C GLU A 313 -0.23 -28.62 8.85
N ASP A 314 -1.54 -28.71 9.00
CA ASP A 314 -2.44 -29.31 8.00
C ASP A 314 -2.44 -28.49 6.69
N LEU A 315 -2.53 -27.17 6.77
CA LEU A 315 -2.45 -26.29 5.59
C LEU A 315 -1.05 -26.28 4.95
N ALA A 316 0.00 -26.40 5.75
CA ALA A 316 1.36 -26.55 5.24
C ALA A 316 1.51 -27.86 4.46
N SER A 317 0.86 -28.95 4.90
CA SER A 317 0.87 -30.22 4.17
C SER A 317 0.24 -30.11 2.76
N VAL A 318 -0.76 -29.23 2.60
CA VAL A 318 -1.39 -28.94 1.30
C VAL A 318 -0.44 -28.15 0.39
N LEU A 319 0.26 -27.15 0.94
CA LEU A 319 1.27 -26.37 0.20
C LEU A 319 2.50 -27.22 -0.18
N ALA A 320 2.89 -28.19 0.65
CA ALA A 320 3.98 -29.11 0.38
C ALA A 320 3.74 -29.99 -0.87
N GLN A 321 2.46 -30.19 -1.26
CA GLN A 321 2.09 -30.92 -2.49
C GLN A 321 2.24 -30.07 -3.77
N SER A 322 3.13 -29.07 -3.77
CA SER A 322 3.41 -28.14 -4.87
C SER A 322 3.64 -28.80 -6.25
N SER A 323 4.10 -30.05 -6.29
CA SER A 323 4.26 -30.83 -7.53
C SER A 323 2.94 -31.14 -8.24
N LEU A 324 1.81 -31.16 -7.53
CA LEU A 324 0.48 -31.34 -8.13
C LEU A 324 -0.04 -30.03 -8.75
N TRP A 325 0.43 -28.88 -8.26
CA TRP A 325 -0.04 -27.56 -8.70
C TRP A 325 0.42 -27.24 -10.13
N SER A 326 1.56 -27.77 -10.57
CA SER A 326 2.05 -27.58 -11.95
C SER A 326 1.14 -28.20 -13.03
N ASN A 327 0.22 -29.10 -12.65
CA ASN A 327 -0.70 -29.76 -13.57
C ASN A 327 -2.03 -29.02 -13.74
N PHE A 328 -2.30 -27.98 -12.94
CA PHE A 328 -3.56 -27.23 -12.96
C PHE A 328 -3.57 -26.12 -14.01
N THR A 329 -4.77 -25.70 -14.41
CA THR A 329 -4.94 -24.49 -15.23
C THR A 329 -4.62 -23.23 -14.41
N LYS A 330 -4.39 -22.09 -15.07
CA LYS A 330 -4.10 -20.83 -14.36
C LYS A 330 -5.25 -20.43 -13.44
N GLU A 331 -6.47 -20.60 -13.92
CA GLU A 331 -7.70 -20.28 -13.22
C GLU A 331 -7.85 -21.14 -11.95
N GLU A 332 -7.65 -22.46 -12.05
CA GLU A 332 -7.65 -23.39 -10.91
C GLU A 332 -6.57 -23.08 -9.89
N THR A 333 -5.36 -22.82 -10.37
CA THR A 333 -4.20 -22.47 -9.53
C THR A 333 -4.47 -21.20 -8.73
N SER A 334 -4.98 -20.16 -9.41
CA SER A 334 -5.30 -18.88 -8.78
C SER A 334 -6.45 -18.99 -7.76
N ALA A 335 -7.46 -19.82 -8.04
CA ALA A 335 -8.59 -20.06 -7.15
C ALA A 335 -8.14 -20.78 -5.88
N LEU A 336 -7.40 -21.89 -6.02
CA LEU A 336 -6.88 -22.67 -4.90
C LEU A 336 -5.92 -21.84 -4.03
N ALA A 337 -5.00 -21.10 -4.65
CA ALA A 337 -4.09 -20.21 -3.92
C ALA A 337 -4.84 -19.15 -3.11
N THR A 338 -5.84 -18.51 -3.72
CA THR A 338 -6.66 -17.47 -3.06
C THR A 338 -7.41 -18.07 -1.88
N ILE A 339 -8.07 -19.22 -2.07
CA ILE A 339 -8.81 -19.89 -0.99
C ILE A 339 -7.88 -20.27 0.15
N LEU A 340 -6.68 -20.78 -0.15
CA LEU A 340 -5.70 -21.15 0.87
C LEU A 340 -5.24 -19.92 1.67
N MET A 341 -4.90 -18.81 1.00
CA MET A 341 -4.49 -17.57 1.67
C MET A 341 -5.63 -16.96 2.52
N GLU A 342 -6.87 -17.03 2.04
CA GLU A 342 -8.06 -16.61 2.81
C GLU A 342 -8.33 -17.53 4.00
N SER A 343 -8.09 -18.84 3.85
CA SER A 343 -8.28 -19.83 4.91
C SER A 343 -7.28 -19.64 6.06
N VAL A 344 -6.02 -19.33 5.74
CA VAL A 344 -5.01 -18.96 6.73
C VAL A 344 -5.39 -17.67 7.44
N GLU A 345 -5.83 -16.63 6.71
CA GLU A 345 -6.32 -15.39 7.35
C GLU A 345 -7.50 -15.65 8.27
N SER A 346 -8.48 -16.40 7.82
CA SER A 346 -9.69 -16.67 8.58
C SER A 346 -9.38 -17.42 9.89
N SER A 347 -8.48 -18.42 9.82
CA SER A 347 -8.02 -19.18 10.98
C SER A 347 -7.20 -18.34 11.96
N THR A 348 -6.34 -17.47 11.44
CA THR A 348 -5.49 -16.57 12.26
C THR A 348 -6.29 -15.47 12.92
N LEU A 349 -7.23 -14.84 12.20
CA LEU A 349 -8.18 -13.87 12.77
C LEU A 349 -8.99 -14.49 13.90
N ALA A 350 -9.47 -15.72 13.73
CA ALA A 350 -10.21 -16.39 14.77
C ALA A 350 -9.37 -16.64 16.03
N ASN A 351 -8.09 -16.98 15.88
CA ASN A 351 -7.18 -17.14 17.02
C ASN A 351 -6.84 -15.79 17.68
N LEU A 352 -6.62 -14.73 16.89
CA LEU A 352 -6.37 -13.39 17.39
C LEU A 352 -7.53 -12.86 18.26
N LEU A 353 -8.77 -13.12 17.84
CA LEU A 353 -9.97 -12.73 18.59
C LEU A 353 -10.17 -13.53 19.90
N VAL A 354 -9.48 -14.67 20.04
CA VAL A 354 -9.60 -15.59 21.18
C VAL A 354 -8.47 -15.40 22.20
N SER A 355 -7.34 -14.85 21.76
CA SER A 355 -6.15 -14.68 22.59
C SER A 355 -6.37 -13.59 23.64
N SER A 356 -6.00 -13.88 24.89
CA SER A 356 -5.99 -12.90 25.98
C SER A 356 -4.90 -11.83 25.79
N GLU A 357 -5.04 -10.72 26.51
CA GLU A 357 -4.15 -9.55 26.47
C GLU A 357 -2.65 -9.93 26.58
N ASN A 358 -1.83 -9.32 25.70
CA ASN A 358 -0.37 -9.40 25.62
C ASN A 358 0.29 -10.74 25.24
N ALA A 359 -0.39 -11.61 24.49
CA ALA A 359 0.26 -12.78 23.89
C ALA A 359 0.78 -12.49 22.46
N SER A 360 2.09 -12.67 22.25
CA SER A 360 2.70 -12.81 20.91
C SER A 360 2.89 -14.28 20.59
N GLN A 361 2.44 -14.72 19.41
CA GLN A 361 2.60 -16.11 18.96
C GLN A 361 3.42 -16.13 17.67
N ARG A 362 4.38 -17.06 17.57
CA ARG A 362 5.10 -17.35 16.32
C ARG A 362 4.94 -18.82 15.99
N ILE A 363 4.57 -19.11 14.75
CA ILE A 363 4.36 -20.46 14.24
C ILE A 363 5.19 -20.62 12.97
N HIS A 364 6.23 -21.44 13.08
CA HIS A 364 7.07 -21.77 11.96
C HIS A 364 6.66 -23.12 11.37
N THR A 365 6.30 -23.14 10.09
CA THR A 365 6.06 -24.39 9.35
C THR A 365 7.02 -24.47 8.14
N GLU A 366 7.11 -25.63 7.50
CA GLU A 366 7.96 -25.79 6.32
C GLU A 366 7.51 -24.90 5.14
N SER A 367 6.19 -24.69 5.00
CA SER A 367 5.60 -23.97 3.86
C SER A 367 5.24 -22.51 4.12
N PHE A 368 5.02 -22.10 5.37
CA PHE A 368 4.80 -20.70 5.71
C PHE A 368 5.18 -20.40 7.16
N ASP A 369 5.50 -19.14 7.43
CA ASP A 369 5.78 -18.64 8.77
C ASP A 369 4.73 -17.59 9.15
N LEU A 370 4.31 -17.60 10.41
CA LEU A 370 3.27 -16.73 10.94
C LEU A 370 3.75 -16.11 12.24
N SER A 371 3.69 -14.79 12.33
CA SER A 371 3.86 -14.05 13.58
C SER A 371 2.59 -13.25 13.88
N SER A 372 2.08 -13.35 15.09
CA SER A 372 0.93 -12.57 15.56
C SER A 372 1.23 -11.89 16.88
N LYS A 373 0.66 -10.70 17.08
CA LYS A 373 0.80 -9.92 18.30
C LYS A 373 -0.53 -9.24 18.62
N VAL A 374 -0.98 -9.43 19.86
CA VAL A 374 -2.07 -8.65 20.45
C VAL A 374 -1.47 -7.39 21.07
N VAL A 375 -2.01 -6.24 20.71
CA VAL A 375 -1.66 -4.91 21.18
C VAL A 375 -2.65 -4.55 22.30
N GLY A 376 -2.16 -4.46 23.55
CA GLY A 376 -2.93 -3.95 24.68
C GLY A 376 -3.06 -2.42 24.66
N ASP A 377 -3.29 -1.79 25.83
CA ASP A 377 -3.42 -0.32 26.03
C ASP A 377 -2.17 0.54 25.63
N GLU A 378 -1.21 -0.02 24.89
CA GLU A 378 0.04 0.64 24.48
C GLU A 378 -0.10 1.61 23.29
N CYS A 379 -1.26 1.68 22.62
CA CYS A 379 -1.52 2.67 21.55
C CYS A 379 -2.07 4.00 22.09
N LEU A 380 -1.30 4.69 22.94
CA LEU A 380 -1.63 6.05 23.42
C LEU A 380 -0.87 7.15 22.64
N ASP A 381 0.22 6.79 21.96
CA ASP A 381 1.08 7.72 21.22
C ASP A 381 1.04 7.45 19.71
N GLU A 382 0.91 8.51 18.89
CA GLU A 382 0.79 8.43 17.42
C GLU A 382 2.09 7.96 16.72
N GLU A 383 3.24 8.05 17.38
CA GLU A 383 4.56 7.67 16.83
C GLU A 383 4.93 6.20 17.03
N VAL A 384 4.10 5.42 17.74
CA VAL A 384 4.41 4.00 18.01
C VAL A 384 4.01 3.14 16.81
N SER A 385 5.00 2.43 16.24
CA SER A 385 4.81 1.41 15.22
C SER A 385 5.07 0.00 15.76
N PHE A 386 4.35 -0.97 15.23
CA PHE A 386 4.51 -2.38 15.56
C PHE A 386 5.19 -3.11 14.41
N GLU A 387 6.28 -3.79 14.71
CA GLU A 387 6.99 -4.66 13.78
C GLU A 387 6.58 -6.12 14.00
N LEU A 388 6.21 -6.80 12.91
CA LEU A 388 5.97 -8.23 12.82
C LEU A 388 6.94 -8.84 11.82
N ASP A 389 7.63 -9.91 12.19
CA ASP A 389 8.63 -10.59 11.37
C ASP A 389 8.19 -12.04 11.11
N ALA A 390 8.28 -12.48 9.85
CA ALA A 390 8.03 -13.86 9.45
C ALA A 390 9.00 -14.25 8.33
N LYS A 391 9.81 -15.29 8.57
CA LYS A 391 10.78 -15.84 7.59
C LYS A 391 11.70 -14.80 6.92
N GLY A 392 12.17 -13.79 7.69
CA GLY A 392 13.07 -12.74 7.18
C GLY A 392 12.37 -11.55 6.52
N ASP A 393 11.05 -11.67 6.27
CA ASP A 393 10.20 -10.56 5.83
C ASP A 393 9.61 -9.83 7.04
N LYS A 394 9.39 -8.53 6.92
CA LYS A 394 8.88 -7.67 7.99
C LYS A 394 7.70 -6.82 7.55
N MET A 395 6.78 -6.60 8.47
CA MET A 395 5.66 -5.67 8.35
C MET A 395 5.68 -4.69 9.51
N GLU A 396 5.61 -3.40 9.21
CA GLU A 396 5.53 -2.32 10.18
C GLU A 396 4.20 -1.56 10.00
N VAL A 397 3.43 -1.46 11.08
CA VAL A 397 2.11 -0.79 11.11
C VAL A 397 2.08 0.22 12.25
N GLY A 398 1.72 1.47 11.95
CA GLY A 398 1.53 2.51 12.98
C GLY A 398 0.20 2.38 13.72
N CYS A 399 0.16 2.76 15.01
CA CYS A 399 -1.08 2.80 15.80
C CYS A 399 -2.28 3.49 15.10
N PRO A 400 -2.12 4.63 14.39
CA PRO A 400 -3.23 5.30 13.70
C PRO A 400 -3.92 4.40 12.66
N THR A 401 -3.15 3.60 11.91
CA THR A 401 -3.69 2.66 10.92
C THR A 401 -4.50 1.55 11.57
N ILE A 402 -4.08 1.08 12.75
CA ILE A 402 -4.80 0.06 13.51
C ILE A 402 -6.14 0.60 14.00
N GLN A 403 -6.14 1.83 14.54
CA GLN A 403 -7.36 2.49 15.00
C GLN A 403 -8.33 2.79 13.84
N GLU A 404 -7.82 3.24 12.70
CA GLU A 404 -8.62 3.43 11.47
C GLU A 404 -9.26 2.14 10.97
N SER A 405 -8.60 0.99 11.17
CA SER A 405 -9.09 -0.31 10.71
C SER A 405 -10.42 -0.74 11.37
N GLU A 406 -10.69 -0.26 12.58
CA GLU A 406 -11.91 -0.56 13.33
C GLU A 406 -13.08 0.39 13.02
N SER A 407 -12.79 1.61 12.54
CA SER A 407 -13.81 2.60 12.21
C SER A 407 -14.73 2.09 11.09
N ALA A 408 -16.00 1.82 11.44
CA ALA A 408 -17.02 1.40 10.49
C ALA A 408 -17.41 2.58 9.58
N GLY A 409 -16.63 2.83 8.53
CA GLY A 409 -17.02 3.63 7.36
C GLY A 409 -17.33 5.11 7.58
N GLN A 410 -17.24 5.66 8.79
CA GLN A 410 -17.56 7.05 9.07
C GLN A 410 -16.28 7.84 9.37
N VAL A 411 -15.87 8.64 8.39
CA VAL A 411 -14.73 9.55 8.50
C VAL A 411 -15.05 10.58 9.59
N GLY A 412 -14.28 10.58 10.68
CA GLY A 412 -14.09 11.78 11.51
C GLY A 412 -14.46 11.73 13.00
N ILE A 413 -14.88 10.60 13.58
CA ILE A 413 -15.07 10.54 15.05
C ILE A 413 -14.50 9.24 15.60
N ILE A 414 -13.30 9.31 16.17
CA ILE A 414 -12.71 8.27 17.00
C ILE A 414 -13.24 8.50 18.42
N ILE A 415 -14.29 7.78 18.82
CA ILE A 415 -14.69 7.73 20.23
C ILE A 415 -13.85 6.62 20.88
N ALA A 416 -12.86 7.02 21.68
CA ALA A 416 -12.17 6.10 22.58
C ALA A 416 -13.18 5.60 23.62
N SER A 417 -13.79 4.44 23.38
CA SER A 417 -14.53 3.71 24.41
C SER A 417 -13.63 2.58 24.94
N PRO A 418 -13.67 2.25 26.24
CA PRO A 418 -12.89 1.15 26.82
C PRO A 418 -13.49 -0.24 26.50
N PHE A 419 -14.33 -0.34 25.45
CA PHE A 419 -15.20 -1.49 25.17
C PHE A 419 -14.84 -2.23 23.86
N TRP A 420 -13.76 -1.83 23.17
CA TRP A 420 -13.29 -2.53 21.97
C TRP A 420 -12.54 -3.80 22.36
N GLY A 421 -12.65 -4.85 21.53
CA GLY A 421 -11.87 -6.07 21.70
C GLY A 421 -10.37 -5.81 21.53
N PRO A 422 -9.50 -6.78 21.84
CA PRO A 422 -8.06 -6.60 21.74
C PRO A 422 -7.63 -6.25 20.30
N LEU A 423 -6.95 -5.12 20.13
CA LEU A 423 -6.34 -4.72 18.87
C LEU A 423 -5.25 -5.75 18.54
N ALA A 424 -5.30 -6.40 17.38
CA ALA A 424 -4.29 -7.41 17.06
C ALA A 424 -3.92 -7.43 15.58
N GLY A 425 -2.63 -7.70 15.34
CA GLY A 425 -2.06 -7.84 14.02
C GLY A 425 -1.36 -9.19 13.87
N ALA A 426 -1.37 -9.73 12.66
CA ALA A 426 -0.56 -10.87 12.28
C ALA A 426 0.07 -10.66 10.90
N PHE A 427 1.20 -11.32 10.69
CA PHE A 427 1.97 -11.29 9.45
C PHE A 427 2.34 -12.72 9.05
N VAL A 428 2.08 -13.05 7.79
CA VAL A 428 2.34 -14.38 7.21
C VAL A 428 3.28 -14.25 6.04
N SER A 429 4.32 -15.09 5.98
CA SER A 429 5.19 -15.27 4.81
C SER A 429 5.06 -16.68 4.25
N PHE A 430 4.54 -16.80 3.02
CA PHE A 430 4.34 -18.07 2.32
C PHE A 430 5.55 -18.41 1.45
N SER A 431 6.09 -19.61 1.66
CA SER A 431 7.22 -20.15 0.91
C SER A 431 6.76 -21.12 -0.16
N GLY A 432 7.36 -21.01 -1.34
CA GLY A 432 7.03 -21.88 -2.47
C GLY A 432 5.79 -21.42 -3.26
N LEU A 433 4.91 -20.60 -2.68
CA LEU A 433 3.79 -20.01 -3.42
C LEU A 433 4.28 -19.08 -4.55
N GLN A 434 5.50 -18.51 -4.45
CA GLN A 434 6.10 -17.70 -5.51
C GLN A 434 6.34 -18.46 -6.83
N SER A 435 6.54 -19.79 -6.79
CA SER A 435 6.76 -20.59 -8.00
C SER A 435 5.44 -20.95 -8.69
N VAL A 436 4.36 -20.97 -7.91
CA VAL A 436 2.99 -21.27 -8.34
C VAL A 436 2.32 -20.01 -8.90
N LEU A 437 2.31 -18.92 -8.12
CA LEU A 437 1.78 -17.61 -8.51
C LEU A 437 2.84 -16.77 -9.24
N ASN A 438 3.33 -17.31 -10.35
CA ASN A 438 4.43 -16.73 -11.12
C ASN A 438 4.04 -15.45 -11.91
N GLU A 439 4.98 -14.94 -12.71
CA GLU A 439 4.82 -13.73 -13.52
C GLU A 439 3.66 -13.79 -14.53
N SER A 440 3.17 -15.00 -14.83
CA SER A 440 2.14 -15.21 -15.85
C SER A 440 0.75 -14.73 -15.42
N PHE A 441 0.59 -14.35 -14.15
CA PHE A 441 -0.59 -13.73 -13.55
C PHE A 441 -0.50 -12.19 -13.49
N PHE A 442 0.59 -11.59 -13.99
CA PHE A 442 0.73 -10.14 -14.06
C PHE A 442 0.08 -9.57 -15.32
N ARG A 443 -0.65 -8.45 -15.18
CA ARG A 443 -1.20 -7.69 -16.31
C ARG A 443 -0.82 -6.22 -16.15
N ASP A 444 -0.05 -5.71 -17.11
CA ASP A 444 0.31 -4.29 -17.15
C ASP A 444 -0.93 -3.47 -17.59
N SER A 445 -1.48 -2.67 -16.69
CA SER A 445 -2.70 -1.89 -16.93
C SER A 445 -2.42 -0.45 -17.37
N GLN A 446 -1.17 -0.10 -17.68
CA GLN A 446 -0.81 1.20 -18.22
C GLN A 446 -0.42 1.09 -19.69
N ASP A 447 -1.39 1.44 -20.54
CA ASP A 447 -1.27 1.83 -21.96
C ASP A 447 -1.62 0.77 -23.03
N PRO A 448 -2.84 0.80 -23.61
CA PRO A 448 -3.25 -0.06 -24.73
C PRO A 448 -2.47 0.19 -26.05
N HIS A 449 -1.67 1.25 -26.13
CA HIS A 449 -0.95 1.67 -27.34
C HIS A 449 0.58 1.59 -27.24
N ALA A 450 1.14 1.18 -26.11
CA ALA A 450 2.57 0.90 -26.02
C ALA A 450 2.88 -0.49 -26.58
N GLU A 451 3.73 -0.58 -27.61
CA GLU A 451 4.30 -1.86 -28.04
C GLU A 451 4.90 -2.59 -26.82
N PRO A 452 4.71 -3.91 -26.70
CA PRO A 452 5.20 -4.66 -25.54
C PRO A 452 6.73 -4.65 -25.57
N ARG A 453 7.34 -3.74 -24.79
CA ARG A 453 8.73 -3.94 -24.36
C ARG A 453 8.70 -5.26 -23.60
N ARG A 454 9.28 -6.32 -24.20
CA ARG A 454 9.39 -7.65 -23.59
C ARG A 454 10.26 -7.55 -22.33
N ARG A 455 9.66 -7.09 -21.23
CA ARG A 455 10.25 -7.16 -19.89
C ARG A 455 10.17 -8.61 -19.47
N LYS A 456 11.31 -9.24 -19.22
CA LYS A 456 11.33 -10.56 -18.58
C LYS A 456 11.00 -10.33 -17.12
N LEU A 457 9.78 -10.68 -16.74
CA LEU A 457 9.27 -10.58 -15.38
C LEU A 457 9.52 -11.88 -14.64
N ARG A 458 9.84 -11.81 -13.35
CA ARG A 458 9.89 -12.95 -12.44
C ARG A 458 9.57 -12.50 -11.02
N LEU A 459 8.98 -13.38 -10.20
CA LEU A 459 8.76 -13.08 -8.78
C LEU A 459 10.07 -13.23 -8.01
N ASN A 460 10.43 -12.24 -7.18
CA ASN A 460 11.71 -12.18 -6.46
C ASN A 460 11.57 -12.11 -4.94
N SER A 461 10.40 -12.41 -4.40
CA SER A 461 10.15 -12.48 -2.95
C SER A 461 9.21 -13.63 -2.62
N HIS A 462 9.10 -13.94 -1.33
CA HIS A 462 7.98 -14.71 -0.80
C HIS A 462 6.66 -13.95 -1.01
N VAL A 463 5.55 -14.69 -1.02
CA VAL A 463 4.21 -14.07 -1.00
C VAL A 463 3.86 -13.82 0.46
N VAL A 464 3.62 -12.57 0.82
CA VAL A 464 3.34 -12.21 2.22
C VAL A 464 1.96 -11.62 2.40
N ARG A 465 1.44 -11.64 3.63
CA ARG A 465 0.15 -11.06 3.96
C ARG A 465 0.12 -10.46 5.35
N GLY A 466 -0.32 -9.21 5.45
CA GLY A 466 -0.72 -8.56 6.70
C GLY A 466 -2.18 -8.86 7.04
N ILE A 467 -2.47 -9.11 8.31
CA ILE A 467 -3.79 -9.47 8.85
C ILE A 467 -4.05 -8.62 10.09
N MET A 468 -5.23 -8.01 10.17
CA MET A 468 -5.63 -7.14 11.28
C MET A 468 -7.07 -7.44 11.69
N THR A 469 -7.41 -7.25 12.96
CA THR A 469 -8.76 -7.51 13.49
C THR A 469 -9.85 -6.57 12.95
N GLY A 470 -9.48 -5.38 12.48
CA GLY A 470 -10.38 -4.37 11.92
C GLY A 470 -11.11 -4.82 10.65
N GLN A 471 -12.28 -4.19 10.39
CA GLN A 471 -13.10 -4.50 9.21
C GLN A 471 -12.60 -3.79 7.94
N ARG A 472 -11.99 -2.61 8.09
CA ARG A 472 -11.47 -1.84 6.95
C ARG A 472 -10.12 -2.39 6.53
N LYS A 473 -9.97 -2.67 5.23
CA LYS A 473 -8.76 -3.25 4.62
C LYS A 473 -8.11 -2.37 3.55
N GLU A 474 -8.74 -1.26 3.18
CA GLU A 474 -8.32 -0.39 2.09
C GLU A 474 -8.41 1.09 2.47
N TYR A 475 -7.68 1.94 1.73
CA TYR A 475 -7.67 3.40 1.86
C TYR A 475 -7.19 3.91 3.22
N PHE A 476 -6.14 3.33 3.79
CA PHE A 476 -5.56 3.85 5.04
C PHE A 476 -4.88 5.20 4.82
N SER A 477 -5.07 6.14 5.74
CA SER A 477 -4.42 7.46 5.65
C SER A 477 -2.91 7.35 5.86
N HIS A 478 -2.47 6.46 6.75
CA HIS A 478 -1.06 6.15 7.00
C HIS A 478 -0.69 4.82 6.32
N PRO A 479 0.40 4.78 5.54
CA PRO A 479 0.80 3.57 4.82
C PRO A 479 1.38 2.51 5.76
N ILE A 480 1.21 1.25 5.36
CA ILE A 480 1.85 0.09 5.98
C ILE A 480 3.16 -0.17 5.24
N ILE A 481 4.25 -0.31 5.99
CA ILE A 481 5.58 -0.53 5.43
C ILE A 481 5.91 -2.03 5.47
N TYR A 482 6.25 -2.58 4.31
CA TYR A 482 6.67 -3.97 4.16
C TYR A 482 8.12 -4.02 3.72
N THR A 483 8.96 -4.74 4.44
CA THR A 483 10.36 -5.01 4.06
C THR A 483 10.48 -6.48 3.70
N LEU A 484 10.69 -6.78 2.42
CA LEU A 484 10.70 -8.15 1.92
C LEU A 484 12.10 -8.55 1.47
N GLU A 485 12.49 -9.80 1.75
CA GLU A 485 13.78 -10.36 1.34
C GLU A 485 13.77 -10.69 -0.16
N ASN A 486 14.83 -10.24 -0.84
CA ASN A 486 15.07 -10.52 -2.25
C ASN A 486 15.68 -11.92 -2.41
N LEU A 487 14.95 -12.85 -3.02
CA LEU A 487 15.43 -14.22 -3.28
C LEU A 487 16.68 -14.25 -4.17
N GLU A 488 16.76 -13.33 -5.13
CA GLU A 488 17.95 -13.07 -5.91
C GLU A 488 18.39 -11.61 -5.77
N PRO A 489 19.71 -11.34 -5.71
CA PRO A 489 20.24 -9.99 -5.58
C PRO A 489 19.95 -9.16 -6.83
N LYS A 490 19.48 -7.93 -6.62
CA LYS A 490 19.14 -6.98 -7.69
C LYS A 490 20.34 -6.60 -8.56
N ARG A 491 20.19 -6.63 -9.88
CA ARG A 491 21.17 -6.09 -10.85
C ARG A 491 20.88 -4.65 -11.23
N ARG A 492 21.89 -3.91 -11.72
CA ARG A 492 21.75 -2.50 -12.14
C ARG A 492 20.71 -2.24 -13.25
N SER A 493 20.41 -3.24 -14.07
CA SER A 493 19.44 -3.16 -15.19
C SER A 493 18.05 -3.71 -14.85
N GLU A 494 17.82 -4.07 -13.59
CA GLU A 494 16.56 -4.67 -13.12
C GLU A 494 15.77 -3.67 -12.27
N GLN A 495 14.48 -3.55 -12.58
CA GLN A 495 13.52 -2.75 -11.82
C GLN A 495 12.71 -3.68 -10.93
N LEU A 496 12.58 -3.36 -9.64
CA LEU A 496 11.69 -4.07 -8.72
C LEU A 496 10.37 -3.32 -8.64
N ILE A 497 9.27 -4.06 -8.63
CA ILE A 497 7.90 -3.57 -8.63
C ILE A 497 7.16 -4.26 -7.48
N CYS A 498 6.64 -3.49 -6.53
CA CYS A 498 5.73 -4.00 -5.51
C CYS A 498 4.38 -4.31 -6.15
N VAL A 499 3.89 -5.53 -6.00
CA VAL A 499 2.58 -5.93 -6.54
C VAL A 499 1.68 -6.52 -5.46
N SER A 500 0.40 -6.22 -5.59
CA SER A 500 -0.68 -6.76 -4.76
C SER A 500 -1.52 -7.76 -5.55
N TRP A 501 -1.94 -8.83 -4.89
CA TRP A 501 -2.84 -9.83 -5.45
C TRP A 501 -4.28 -9.35 -5.37
N LYS A 502 -4.96 -9.27 -6.51
CA LYS A 502 -6.39 -8.95 -6.59
C LYS A 502 -7.17 -10.16 -7.11
N PRO A 503 -8.18 -10.66 -6.38
CA PRO A 503 -9.07 -11.69 -6.90
C PRO A 503 -9.97 -11.10 -8.00
N ASP A 504 -10.03 -11.72 -9.19
CA ASP A 504 -10.91 -11.34 -10.31
C ASP A 504 -11.82 -12.51 -10.73
N VAL A 505 -12.93 -12.22 -11.40
CA VAL A 505 -14.06 -13.13 -11.72
C VAL A 505 -13.64 -14.33 -12.59
N GLY A 506 -12.47 -14.26 -13.22
CA GLY A 506 -11.85 -15.32 -14.02
C GLY A 506 -10.55 -15.91 -13.45
N GLY A 507 -10.14 -15.52 -12.24
CA GLY A 507 -8.86 -15.90 -11.61
C GLY A 507 -8.13 -14.69 -11.01
N GLY A 508 -7.24 -14.90 -10.04
CA GLY A 508 -6.51 -13.81 -9.39
C GLY A 508 -5.36 -13.22 -10.24
N ILE A 509 -5.07 -11.92 -10.06
CA ILE A 509 -4.13 -11.14 -10.88
C ILE A 509 -3.18 -10.34 -9.98
N TRP A 510 -1.90 -10.27 -10.37
CA TRP A 510 -0.93 -9.35 -9.78
C TRP A 510 -1.08 -7.94 -10.36
N SER A 511 -1.30 -6.95 -9.50
CA SER A 511 -1.45 -5.55 -9.88
C SER A 511 -0.45 -4.66 -9.13
N PRO A 512 0.19 -3.69 -9.79
CA PRO A 512 1.03 -2.70 -9.11
C PRO A 512 0.23 -1.63 -8.37
N SER A 513 -1.11 -1.68 -8.41
CA SER A 513 -1.95 -0.65 -7.79
C SER A 513 -2.00 -0.78 -6.27
N GLY A 514 -1.84 0.35 -5.58
CA GLY A 514 -1.99 0.48 -4.13
C GLY A 514 -0.71 0.37 -3.30
N CYS A 515 0.44 0.16 -3.94
CA CYS A 515 1.75 0.04 -3.29
C CYS A 515 2.87 0.69 -4.11
N ASP A 516 3.75 1.42 -3.43
CA ASP A 516 4.91 2.10 -4.01
C ASP A 516 6.21 1.55 -3.43
N VAL A 517 7.28 1.56 -4.24
CA VAL A 517 8.63 1.18 -3.80
C VAL A 517 9.27 2.38 -3.11
N LEU A 518 9.65 2.25 -1.83
CA LEU A 518 10.35 3.31 -1.09
C LEU A 518 11.87 3.18 -1.22
N GLU A 519 12.39 2.01 -0.83
CA GLU A 519 13.83 1.75 -0.77
C GLU A 519 14.15 0.41 -1.41
N VAL A 520 15.28 0.35 -2.11
CA VAL A 520 15.74 -0.87 -2.74
C VAL A 520 17.20 -1.14 -2.41
N SER A 521 17.44 -2.24 -1.70
CA SER A 521 18.75 -2.78 -1.41
C SER A 521 19.06 -3.99 -2.31
N GLU A 522 20.27 -4.54 -2.19
CA GLU A 522 20.63 -5.80 -2.86
C GLU A 522 19.83 -6.97 -2.28
N THR A 523 19.62 -6.98 -0.96
CA THR A 523 19.02 -8.10 -0.22
C THR A 523 17.58 -7.89 0.20
N HIS A 524 17.10 -6.65 0.28
CA HIS A 524 15.73 -6.35 0.70
C HIS A 524 15.14 -5.23 -0.13
N THR A 525 13.81 -5.20 -0.23
CA THR A 525 13.06 -4.13 -0.86
C THR A 525 11.95 -3.68 0.06
N VAL A 526 11.81 -2.37 0.21
CA VAL A 526 10.82 -1.74 1.09
C VAL A 526 9.68 -1.20 0.24
N CYS A 527 8.47 -1.69 0.51
CA CYS A 527 7.22 -1.30 -0.14
C CYS A 527 6.32 -0.53 0.85
N SER A 528 5.72 0.56 0.39
CA SER A 528 4.72 1.35 1.12
C SER A 528 3.34 1.11 0.51
N CYS A 529 2.38 0.61 1.29
CA CYS A 529 1.06 0.24 0.81
C CYS A 529 -0.07 0.89 1.63
N HIS A 530 -1.13 1.35 0.96
CA HIS A 530 -2.32 1.94 1.61
C HIS A 530 -3.49 0.95 1.77
N GLN A 531 -3.22 -0.35 1.61
CA GLN A 531 -4.20 -1.43 1.69
C GLN A 531 -3.57 -2.72 2.23
N LEU A 532 -4.37 -3.55 2.88
CA LEU A 532 -4.01 -4.92 3.27
C LEU A 532 -4.35 -5.88 2.13
N ALA A 533 -3.33 -6.42 1.48
CA ALA A 533 -3.46 -7.41 0.41
C ALA A 533 -2.35 -8.46 0.50
N ASN A 534 -2.42 -9.52 -0.30
CA ASN A 534 -1.26 -10.40 -0.48
C ASN A 534 -0.24 -9.66 -1.35
N LEU A 535 0.99 -9.60 -0.91
CA LEU A 535 2.05 -8.80 -1.53
C LEU A 535 3.19 -9.69 -2.00
N ALA A 536 3.82 -9.28 -3.08
CA ALA A 536 5.05 -9.86 -3.58
C ALA A 536 5.83 -8.82 -4.40
N ILE A 537 7.10 -9.11 -4.66
CA ILE A 537 7.96 -8.28 -5.50
C ILE A 537 8.14 -8.96 -6.85
N LEU A 538 7.80 -8.22 -7.92
CA LEU A 538 8.17 -8.57 -9.27
C LEU A 538 9.48 -7.88 -9.66
N MET A 539 10.41 -8.66 -10.18
CA MET A 539 11.62 -8.17 -10.82
C MET A 539 11.41 -8.13 -12.32
N ALA A 540 11.43 -6.92 -12.88
CA ALA A 540 11.42 -6.66 -14.31
C ALA A 540 12.86 -6.47 -14.80
N SER A 541 13.38 -7.46 -15.53
CA SER A 541 14.62 -7.32 -16.27
C SER A 541 14.35 -6.58 -17.57
N GLN A 542 14.97 -5.43 -17.75
CA GLN A 542 15.05 -4.79 -19.06
C GLN A 542 16.16 -5.49 -19.85
N GLU A 543 15.79 -6.31 -20.83
CA GLU A 543 16.75 -6.66 -21.88
C GLU A 543 17.08 -5.35 -22.60
N LEU A 544 18.30 -4.84 -22.42
CA LEU A 544 18.90 -3.97 -23.41
C LEU A 544 19.01 -4.80 -24.69
N THR A 545 17.98 -4.77 -25.51
CA THR A 545 18.11 -5.16 -26.91
C THR A 545 19.12 -4.17 -27.49
N GLU A 546 20.37 -4.61 -27.69
CA GLU A 546 21.27 -3.87 -28.56
C GLU A 546 20.56 -3.66 -29.91
N ASP A 547 20.74 -2.48 -30.49
CA ASP A 547 20.07 -2.12 -31.73
C ASP A 547 20.27 -3.25 -32.76
N PRO A 548 19.21 -3.76 -33.40
CA PRO A 548 19.33 -4.82 -34.40
C PRO A 548 20.27 -4.43 -35.54
N VAL A 549 20.47 -3.13 -35.73
CA VAL A 549 21.44 -2.52 -36.64
C VAL A 549 22.88 -2.92 -36.29
N LEU A 550 23.26 -2.91 -35.00
CA LEU A 550 24.63 -3.21 -34.58
C LEU A 550 24.97 -4.69 -34.73
N ASP A 551 24.01 -5.59 -34.45
CA ASP A 551 24.19 -7.04 -34.64
C ASP A 551 24.30 -7.41 -36.12
N VAL A 552 23.50 -6.76 -36.99
CA VAL A 552 23.61 -6.91 -38.45
C VAL A 552 24.95 -6.40 -38.97
N ILE A 553 25.40 -5.22 -38.53
CA ILE A 553 26.72 -4.67 -38.91
C ILE A 553 27.84 -5.63 -38.49
N THR A 554 27.76 -6.16 -37.27
CA THR A 554 28.77 -7.06 -36.71
C THR A 554 28.81 -8.40 -37.47
N SER A 555 27.65 -9.01 -37.71
CA SER A 555 27.54 -10.29 -38.43
C SER A 555 28.03 -10.18 -39.88
N VAL A 556 27.61 -9.15 -40.61
CA VAL A 556 28.02 -8.93 -42.01
C VAL A 556 29.50 -8.56 -42.09
N GLY A 557 29.96 -7.64 -41.25
CA GLY A 557 31.35 -7.17 -41.24
C GLY A 557 32.34 -8.29 -40.89
N LEU A 558 32.03 -9.09 -39.86
CA LEU A 558 32.87 -10.22 -39.46
C LEU A 558 32.82 -11.36 -40.48
N GLY A 559 31.66 -11.66 -41.06
CA GLY A 559 31.52 -12.67 -42.11
C GLY A 559 32.34 -12.35 -43.36
N LEU A 560 32.29 -11.09 -43.83
CA LEU A 560 33.10 -10.64 -44.96
C LEU A 560 34.60 -10.69 -44.64
N SER A 561 35.00 -10.22 -43.44
CA SER A 561 36.39 -10.26 -42.97
C SER A 561 36.93 -11.70 -42.92
N LEU A 562 36.15 -12.65 -42.40
CA LEU A 562 36.51 -14.07 -42.36
C LEU A 562 36.75 -14.65 -43.76
N LEU A 563 35.87 -14.33 -44.72
CA LEU A 563 36.03 -14.76 -46.11
C LEU A 563 37.33 -14.22 -46.72
N CYS A 564 37.60 -12.92 -46.55
CA CYS A 564 38.82 -12.29 -47.04
C CYS A 564 40.09 -12.86 -46.39
N LEU A 565 40.09 -13.06 -45.07
CA LEU A 565 41.22 -13.65 -44.34
C LEU A 565 41.47 -15.11 -44.74
N LEU A 566 40.41 -15.89 -44.99
CA LEU A 566 40.53 -17.26 -45.48
C LEU A 566 41.16 -17.30 -46.88
N LEU A 567 40.69 -16.44 -47.80
CA LEU A 567 41.27 -16.33 -49.14
C LEU A 567 42.74 -15.89 -49.08
N ALA A 568 43.09 -14.92 -48.21
CA ALA A 568 44.47 -14.51 -47.99
C ALA A 568 45.34 -15.66 -47.45
N ALA A 569 44.86 -16.41 -46.44
CA ALA A 569 45.59 -17.56 -45.90
C ALA A 569 45.79 -18.66 -46.96
N LEU A 570 44.75 -18.96 -47.74
CA LEU A 570 44.81 -19.95 -48.83
C LEU A 570 45.82 -19.53 -49.91
N THR A 571 45.83 -18.26 -50.31
CA THR A 571 46.81 -17.76 -51.31
C THR A 571 48.24 -17.88 -50.80
N PHE A 572 48.54 -17.53 -49.55
CA PHE A 572 49.89 -17.70 -48.99
C PHE A 572 50.32 -19.18 -48.83
N LEU A 573 49.37 -20.08 -48.57
CA LEU A 573 49.63 -21.52 -48.42
C LEU A 573 49.83 -22.23 -49.77
N LEU A 574 48.97 -21.94 -50.76
CA LEU A 574 48.96 -22.62 -52.06
C LEU A 574 50.02 -22.06 -53.03
N CYS A 575 50.27 -20.74 -53.01
CA CYS A 575 51.23 -20.11 -53.91
C CYS A 575 52.66 -20.17 -53.34
N LYS A 576 53.35 -21.30 -53.54
CA LYS A 576 54.76 -21.48 -53.14
C LYS A 576 55.71 -20.40 -53.69
N ALA A 577 55.40 -19.81 -54.85
CA ALA A 577 56.21 -18.76 -55.46
C ALA A 577 56.30 -17.47 -54.63
N ILE A 578 55.33 -17.22 -53.74
CA ILE A 578 55.21 -15.98 -52.95
C ILE A 578 55.66 -16.20 -51.49
N GLN A 579 56.06 -17.44 -51.13
CA GLN A 579 56.45 -17.78 -49.77
C GLN A 579 57.82 -17.21 -49.40
N ASN A 580 57.81 -16.29 -48.44
CA ASN A 580 58.97 -15.62 -47.89
C ASN A 580 58.78 -15.44 -46.37
N THR A 581 59.79 -14.99 -45.63
CA THR A 581 59.66 -14.72 -44.19
C THR A 581 58.57 -13.69 -43.88
N SER A 582 58.43 -12.66 -44.72
CA SER A 582 57.37 -11.64 -44.59
C SER A 582 55.96 -12.22 -44.81
N THR A 583 55.77 -13.05 -45.85
CA THR A 583 54.46 -13.65 -46.12
C THR A 583 54.11 -14.75 -45.12
N SER A 584 55.11 -15.41 -44.52
CA SER A 584 54.92 -16.28 -43.35
C SER A 584 54.45 -15.50 -42.10
N LEU A 585 54.87 -14.24 -41.91
CA LEU A 585 54.38 -13.38 -40.83
C LEU A 585 52.93 -12.98 -41.04
N HIS A 586 52.61 -12.50 -42.25
CA HIS A 586 51.23 -12.14 -42.61
C HIS A 586 50.28 -13.35 -42.52
N LEU A 587 50.75 -14.55 -42.89
CA LEU A 587 49.98 -15.79 -42.74
C LEU A 587 49.63 -16.08 -41.27
N GLN A 588 50.57 -15.93 -40.34
CA GLN A 588 50.30 -16.15 -38.92
C GLN A 588 49.34 -15.10 -38.35
N LEU A 589 49.51 -13.83 -38.75
CA LEU A 589 48.58 -12.76 -38.39
C LEU A 589 47.16 -13.03 -38.91
N SER A 590 47.03 -13.44 -40.19
CA SER A 590 45.73 -13.76 -40.79
C SER A 590 45.05 -14.96 -40.15
N LEU A 591 45.83 -15.99 -39.76
CA LEU A 591 45.31 -17.16 -39.05
C LEU A 591 44.81 -16.80 -37.65
N CYS A 592 45.57 -16.00 -36.88
CA CYS A 592 45.15 -15.55 -35.55
C CYS A 592 43.86 -14.75 -35.61
N LEU A 593 43.78 -13.77 -36.53
CA LEU A 593 42.58 -12.96 -36.71
C LEU A 593 41.40 -13.80 -37.21
N SER A 594 41.62 -14.74 -38.13
CA SER A 594 40.55 -15.62 -38.62
C SER A 594 39.97 -16.48 -37.48
N LEU A 595 40.83 -17.09 -36.65
CA LEU A 595 40.39 -17.86 -35.49
C LEU A 595 39.68 -16.98 -34.45
N ALA A 596 40.19 -15.77 -34.20
CA ALA A 596 39.56 -14.83 -33.27
C ALA A 596 38.15 -14.43 -33.71
N HIS A 597 37.97 -14.06 -34.98
CA HIS A 597 36.66 -13.67 -35.52
C HIS A 597 35.68 -14.84 -35.58
N LEU A 598 36.15 -16.05 -35.89
CA LEU A 598 35.31 -17.25 -35.86
C LEU A 598 34.84 -17.58 -34.44
N LEU A 599 35.75 -17.46 -33.46
CA LEU A 599 35.43 -17.67 -32.04
C LEU A 599 34.51 -16.57 -31.49
N PHE A 600 34.68 -15.32 -31.92
CA PHE A 600 33.80 -14.21 -31.58
C PHE A 600 32.37 -14.46 -32.07
N LEU A 601 32.21 -14.81 -33.36
CA LEU A 601 30.89 -15.00 -33.98
C LEU A 601 30.14 -16.23 -33.45
N THR A 602 30.85 -17.30 -33.10
CA THR A 602 30.24 -18.54 -32.61
C THR A 602 30.12 -18.63 -31.09
N GLY A 603 30.97 -17.90 -30.35
CA GLY A 603 31.19 -18.14 -28.92
C GLY A 603 30.80 -17.01 -27.98
N ILE A 604 30.68 -15.75 -28.42
CA ILE A 604 30.51 -14.63 -27.49
C ILE A 604 29.18 -14.67 -26.71
N THR A 605 28.13 -15.24 -27.32
CA THR A 605 26.77 -15.36 -26.75
C THR A 605 26.52 -16.69 -26.04
N ARG A 606 27.46 -17.64 -26.10
CA ARG A 606 27.33 -18.97 -25.46
C ARG A 606 27.76 -18.89 -23.99
N THR A 607 26.88 -18.31 -23.16
CA THR A 607 27.13 -18.08 -21.73
C THR A 607 26.89 -19.30 -20.84
N GLU A 608 26.16 -20.32 -21.33
CA GLU A 608 25.98 -21.58 -20.64
C GLU A 608 26.74 -22.73 -21.33
N PRO A 609 27.53 -23.54 -20.58
CA PRO A 609 27.82 -23.47 -19.14
C PRO A 609 28.87 -22.39 -18.77
N GLN A 610 28.86 -21.90 -17.52
CA GLN A 610 29.73 -20.79 -17.08
C GLN A 610 31.23 -21.01 -17.34
N TRP A 611 31.73 -22.24 -17.17
CA TRP A 611 33.13 -22.58 -17.42
C TRP A 611 33.51 -22.48 -18.90
N LEU A 612 32.58 -22.78 -19.82
CA LEU A 612 32.80 -22.64 -21.26
C LEU A 612 32.99 -21.17 -21.63
N CYS A 613 32.19 -20.29 -21.03
CA CYS A 613 32.28 -18.85 -21.26
C CYS A 613 33.63 -18.27 -20.80
N SER A 614 34.15 -18.70 -19.64
CA SER A 614 35.48 -18.30 -19.17
C SER A 614 36.60 -18.79 -20.09
N VAL A 615 36.48 -20.02 -20.61
CA VAL A 615 37.46 -20.58 -21.57
C VAL A 615 37.43 -19.81 -22.89
N ILE A 616 36.24 -19.53 -23.45
CA ILE A 616 36.09 -18.73 -24.68
C ILE A 616 36.69 -17.33 -24.48
N ALA A 617 36.40 -16.66 -23.37
CA ALA A 617 36.97 -15.35 -23.05
C ALA A 617 38.51 -15.41 -22.98
N GLY A 618 39.08 -16.47 -22.38
CA GLY A 618 40.53 -16.68 -22.33
C GLY A 618 41.17 -16.91 -23.69
N LEU A 619 40.54 -17.73 -24.55
CA LEU A 619 40.96 -17.97 -25.92
C LEU A 619 40.91 -16.69 -26.77
N LEU A 620 39.83 -15.92 -26.65
CA LEU A 620 39.65 -14.66 -27.37
C LEU A 620 40.71 -13.63 -26.94
N HIS A 621 40.98 -13.52 -25.64
CA HIS A 621 42.06 -12.68 -25.09
C HIS A 621 43.43 -13.08 -25.68
N TYR A 622 43.74 -14.38 -25.69
CA TYR A 622 44.99 -14.90 -26.25
C TYR A 622 45.12 -14.60 -27.75
N LEU A 623 44.10 -14.87 -28.55
CA LEU A 623 44.14 -14.72 -30.01
C LEU A 623 44.29 -13.26 -30.45
N TYR A 624 43.58 -12.32 -29.82
CA TYR A 624 43.73 -10.91 -30.15
C TYR A 624 45.10 -10.37 -29.74
N LEU A 625 45.60 -10.76 -28.57
CA LEU A 625 46.93 -10.33 -28.14
C LEU A 625 48.03 -10.95 -29.02
N ALA A 626 47.86 -12.19 -29.45
CA ALA A 626 48.73 -12.83 -30.44
C ALA A 626 48.75 -12.03 -31.75
N ALA A 627 47.60 -11.60 -32.27
CA ALA A 627 47.54 -10.76 -33.45
C ALA A 627 48.35 -9.45 -33.28
N PHE A 628 48.23 -8.77 -32.14
CA PHE A 628 49.05 -7.57 -31.85
C PHE A 628 50.55 -7.88 -31.78
N THR A 629 50.96 -9.00 -31.16
CA THR A 629 52.38 -9.38 -31.12
C THR A 629 52.93 -9.78 -32.49
N TRP A 630 52.13 -10.40 -33.37
CA TRP A 630 52.53 -10.66 -34.75
C TRP A 630 52.65 -9.37 -35.56
N MET A 631 51.77 -8.39 -35.34
CA MET A 631 51.89 -7.05 -35.90
C MET A 631 53.17 -6.34 -35.43
N PHE A 632 53.55 -6.50 -34.15
CA PHE A 632 54.83 -6.03 -33.63
C PHE A 632 56.02 -6.71 -34.32
N LEU A 633 55.99 -8.03 -34.49
CA LEU A 633 57.06 -8.77 -35.16
C LEU A 633 57.18 -8.39 -36.63
N GLU A 634 56.08 -8.06 -37.29
CA GLU A 634 56.06 -7.49 -38.64
C GLU A 634 56.75 -6.11 -38.68
N GLY A 635 56.37 -5.21 -37.77
CA GLY A 635 57.02 -3.89 -37.63
C GLY A 635 58.53 -4.00 -37.35
N LEU A 636 58.92 -4.91 -36.46
CA LEU A 636 60.32 -5.20 -36.14
C LEU A 636 61.07 -5.78 -37.34
N HIS A 637 60.45 -6.71 -38.08
CA HIS A 637 61.02 -7.28 -39.29
C HIS A 637 61.26 -6.21 -40.36
N LEU A 638 60.28 -5.32 -40.58
CA LEU A 638 60.40 -4.22 -41.54
C LEU A 638 61.48 -3.22 -41.10
N PHE A 639 61.53 -2.85 -39.82
CA PHE A 639 62.56 -1.98 -39.26
C PHE A 639 63.97 -2.53 -39.47
N PHE A 640 64.20 -3.82 -39.15
CA PHE A 640 65.49 -4.44 -39.40
C PHE A 640 65.82 -4.56 -40.88
N THR A 641 64.84 -4.81 -41.74
CA THR A 641 65.05 -4.89 -43.20
C THR A 641 65.54 -3.54 -43.73
N VAL A 642 64.90 -2.43 -43.34
CA VAL A 642 65.28 -1.07 -43.76
C VAL A 642 66.60 -0.63 -43.13
N ARG A 643 66.85 -0.94 -41.85
CA ARG A 643 68.12 -0.62 -41.18
C ARG A 643 69.29 -1.40 -41.77
N ASN A 644 69.09 -2.66 -42.16
CA ASN A 644 70.13 -3.49 -42.76
C ASN A 644 70.45 -3.12 -44.22
N LEU A 645 69.58 -2.38 -44.93
CA LEU A 645 69.98 -1.69 -46.17
C LEU A 645 71.13 -0.68 -45.95
N LYS A 646 71.48 -0.38 -44.70
CA LYS A 646 72.59 0.51 -44.31
C LYS A 646 73.91 -0.23 -44.07
N VAL A 647 73.92 -1.55 -43.88
CA VAL A 647 75.12 -2.35 -43.58
C VAL A 647 75.18 -3.53 -44.53
N ALA A 648 76.03 -3.43 -45.56
CA ALA A 648 76.28 -4.50 -46.52
C ALA A 648 77.06 -5.65 -45.87
N ASN A 649 76.39 -6.49 -45.08
CA ASN A 649 76.78 -7.87 -44.79
C ASN A 649 75.77 -8.52 -43.82
N TYR A 650 74.83 -9.33 -44.32
CA TYR A 650 74.22 -10.37 -43.49
C TYR A 650 73.45 -11.46 -44.28
N SER A 651 74.18 -12.45 -44.83
CA SER A 651 73.62 -13.58 -45.59
C SER A 651 73.46 -14.89 -44.77
N SER A 652 73.50 -14.88 -43.43
CA SER A 652 73.68 -16.14 -42.67
C SER A 652 72.67 -16.45 -41.53
N THR A 653 71.46 -15.88 -41.50
CA THR A 653 70.61 -15.97 -40.27
C THR A 653 69.12 -16.19 -40.53
N GLY A 654 68.75 -16.85 -41.64
CA GLY A 654 67.35 -17.21 -41.92
C GLY A 654 66.75 -18.22 -40.93
N ARG A 655 67.56 -19.14 -40.37
CA ARG A 655 67.10 -20.15 -39.39
C ARG A 655 66.92 -19.62 -37.97
N PHE A 656 67.86 -18.79 -37.50
CA PHE A 656 67.82 -18.20 -36.16
C PHE A 656 66.65 -17.21 -36.00
N LYS A 657 66.33 -16.44 -37.04
CA LYS A 657 65.18 -15.52 -37.03
C LYS A 657 63.84 -16.25 -36.88
N LYS A 658 63.60 -17.36 -37.59
CA LYS A 658 62.35 -18.13 -37.45
C LYS A 658 62.21 -18.77 -36.07
N ARG A 659 63.30 -19.34 -35.53
CA ARG A 659 63.27 -20.01 -34.21
C ARG A 659 63.01 -19.03 -33.05
N PHE A 660 63.33 -17.75 -33.22
CA PHE A 660 63.05 -16.70 -32.24
C PHE A 660 61.65 -16.05 -32.42
N LEU A 661 61.17 -15.90 -33.65
CA LEU A 661 59.88 -15.24 -33.94
C LEU A 661 58.66 -15.97 -33.36
N TYR A 662 58.56 -17.29 -33.56
CA TYR A 662 57.42 -18.08 -33.09
C TYR A 662 57.25 -18.10 -31.56
N PRO A 663 58.30 -18.33 -30.74
CA PRO A 663 58.16 -18.29 -29.29
C PRO A 663 57.86 -16.89 -28.77
N VAL A 664 58.29 -15.83 -29.46
CA VAL A 664 57.89 -14.46 -29.08
C VAL A 664 56.43 -14.19 -29.45
N GLY A 665 56.01 -14.53 -30.68
CA GLY A 665 54.67 -14.25 -31.20
C GLY A 665 53.54 -15.01 -30.49
N TYR A 666 53.78 -16.24 -30.03
CA TYR A 666 52.78 -16.99 -29.26
C TYR A 666 53.07 -17.06 -27.76
N GLY A 667 54.34 -16.95 -27.35
CA GLY A 667 54.73 -17.07 -25.94
C GLY A 667 54.42 -15.82 -25.12
N VAL A 668 54.61 -14.61 -25.65
CA VAL A 668 54.28 -13.37 -24.92
C VAL A 668 52.78 -13.30 -24.60
N PRO A 669 51.85 -13.52 -25.56
CA PRO A 669 50.41 -13.59 -25.27
C PRO A 669 50.02 -14.73 -24.32
N ALA A 670 50.68 -15.89 -24.43
CA ALA A 670 50.41 -17.01 -23.54
C ALA A 670 50.79 -16.67 -22.09
N MET A 671 51.94 -16.00 -21.89
CA MET A 671 52.42 -15.58 -20.58
C MET A 671 51.48 -14.55 -19.94
N THR A 672 51.06 -13.53 -20.69
CA THR A 672 50.15 -12.48 -20.17
C THR A 672 48.78 -13.04 -19.81
N VAL A 673 48.23 -13.97 -20.60
CA VAL A 673 46.96 -14.64 -20.29
C VAL A 673 47.11 -15.57 -19.09
N ALA A 674 48.24 -16.30 -18.97
CA ALA A 674 48.50 -17.14 -17.80
C ALA A 674 48.59 -16.32 -16.50
N VAL A 675 49.29 -15.18 -16.52
CA VAL A 675 49.34 -14.26 -15.37
C VAL A 675 47.95 -13.70 -15.06
N SER A 676 47.19 -13.29 -16.08
CA SER A 676 45.83 -12.76 -15.91
C SER A 676 44.86 -13.81 -15.33
N ALA A 677 44.97 -15.06 -15.77
CA ALA A 677 44.18 -16.18 -15.25
C ALA A 677 44.58 -16.55 -13.81
N ALA A 678 45.87 -16.45 -13.46
CA ALA A 678 46.35 -16.70 -12.10
C ALA A 678 45.87 -15.63 -11.10
N VAL A 679 45.78 -14.37 -11.52
CA VAL A 679 45.28 -13.27 -10.67
C VAL A 679 43.77 -13.41 -10.41
N GLY A 680 43.00 -13.93 -11.36
CA GLY A 680 41.57 -14.16 -11.13
C GLY A 680 40.85 -14.74 -12.33
N TYR A 681 40.81 -16.07 -12.42
CA TYR A 681 40.05 -16.79 -13.45
C TYR A 681 38.55 -16.44 -13.44
N GLN A 682 37.99 -16.04 -12.29
CA GLN A 682 36.59 -15.63 -12.13
C GLN A 682 36.24 -14.31 -12.86
N ASN A 683 37.24 -13.54 -13.29
CA ASN A 683 37.06 -12.30 -14.05
C ASN A 683 36.98 -12.53 -15.56
N TYR A 684 37.11 -13.79 -16.02
CA TYR A 684 36.90 -14.18 -17.40
C TYR A 684 35.45 -14.61 -17.62
N GLY A 685 34.74 -13.86 -18.47
CA GLY A 685 33.34 -14.09 -18.78
C GLY A 685 32.41 -13.22 -17.94
N THR A 686 31.37 -12.70 -18.59
CA THR A 686 30.24 -12.05 -17.93
C THR A 686 28.98 -12.87 -18.15
N TYR A 687 27.92 -12.58 -17.40
CA TYR A 687 26.63 -13.26 -17.58
C TYR A 687 25.94 -12.93 -18.91
N THR A 688 26.37 -11.86 -19.61
CA THR A 688 25.77 -11.42 -20.88
C THR A 688 26.63 -11.76 -22.09
N HIS A 689 27.95 -11.77 -21.95
CA HIS A 689 28.89 -12.08 -23.02
C HIS A 689 30.22 -12.63 -22.50
N CYS A 690 30.85 -13.49 -23.29
CA CYS A 690 32.09 -14.17 -22.93
C CYS A 690 33.33 -13.30 -23.21
N TRP A 691 33.53 -12.26 -22.37
CA TRP A 691 34.70 -11.38 -22.40
C TRP A 691 35.22 -11.00 -20.99
N LEU A 692 36.34 -10.26 -20.92
CA LEU A 692 36.93 -9.81 -19.65
C LEU A 692 36.02 -8.82 -18.92
N LYS A 693 35.89 -8.98 -17.60
CA LYS A 693 35.19 -8.00 -16.73
C LYS A 693 35.96 -6.68 -16.63
N TYR A 694 35.22 -5.58 -16.53
CA TYR A 694 35.77 -4.23 -16.31
C TYR A 694 36.09 -3.94 -14.83
N ASP A 695 35.53 -4.73 -13.91
CA ASP A 695 35.69 -4.53 -12.47
C ASP A 695 37.16 -4.62 -12.04
N LYS A 696 37.55 -3.72 -11.12
CA LYS A 696 38.90 -3.63 -10.53
C LYS A 696 40.03 -3.39 -11.55
N GLY A 697 39.73 -2.93 -12.76
CA GLY A 697 40.74 -2.63 -13.77
C GLY A 697 41.36 -3.86 -14.43
N PHE A 698 40.71 -5.03 -14.36
CA PHE A 698 41.22 -6.27 -14.97
C PHE A 698 41.45 -6.15 -16.49
N ILE A 699 40.69 -5.27 -17.16
CA ILE A 699 40.87 -4.93 -18.57
C ILE A 699 42.27 -4.38 -18.92
N TRP A 700 43.00 -3.82 -17.94
CA TRP A 700 44.38 -3.36 -18.14
C TRP A 700 45.35 -4.50 -18.44
N GLY A 701 45.01 -5.75 -18.10
CA GLY A 701 45.77 -6.93 -18.50
C GLY A 701 45.84 -7.12 -20.02
N PHE A 702 44.82 -6.66 -20.75
CA PHE A 702 44.79 -6.65 -22.22
C PHE A 702 45.24 -5.29 -22.79
N MET A 703 44.65 -4.20 -22.31
CA MET A 703 44.87 -2.86 -22.88
C MET A 703 46.30 -2.36 -22.67
N GLY A 704 46.95 -2.70 -21.55
CA GLY A 704 48.33 -2.29 -21.25
C GLY A 704 49.33 -2.82 -22.30
N PRO A 705 49.45 -4.14 -22.50
CA PRO A 705 50.32 -4.72 -23.54
C PRO A 705 50.04 -4.18 -24.94
N VAL A 706 48.76 -4.02 -25.32
CA VAL A 706 48.35 -3.48 -26.62
C VAL A 706 48.84 -2.04 -26.81
N ALA A 707 48.64 -1.18 -25.81
CA ALA A 707 49.10 0.20 -25.87
C ALA A 707 50.63 0.30 -26.03
N VAL A 708 51.39 -0.52 -25.29
CA VAL A 708 52.85 -0.58 -25.42
C VAL A 708 53.27 -1.03 -26.83
N ILE A 709 52.63 -2.07 -27.38
CA ILE A 709 52.92 -2.54 -28.75
C ILE A 709 52.66 -1.45 -29.79
N ILE A 710 51.52 -0.76 -29.69
CA ILE A 710 51.16 0.31 -30.63
C ILE A 710 52.18 1.45 -30.57
N LEU A 711 52.59 1.88 -29.36
CA LEU A 711 53.59 2.92 -29.18
C LEU A 711 54.95 2.54 -29.80
N ILE A 712 55.39 1.30 -29.61
CA ILE A 712 56.65 0.83 -30.20
C ILE A 712 56.54 0.75 -31.73
N ASN A 713 55.43 0.23 -32.28
CA ASN A 713 55.22 0.17 -33.72
C ASN A 713 55.16 1.55 -34.38
N LEU A 714 54.55 2.53 -33.72
CA LEU A 714 54.58 3.93 -34.17
C LEU A 714 56.01 4.45 -34.20
N SER A 715 56.82 4.15 -33.18
CA SER A 715 58.24 4.52 -33.18
C SER A 715 59.01 3.91 -34.35
N PHE A 716 58.78 2.63 -34.66
CA PHE A 716 59.38 1.97 -35.81
C PHE A 716 58.94 2.61 -37.12
N TYR A 717 57.65 2.90 -37.27
CA TYR A 717 57.10 3.56 -38.45
C TYR A 717 57.78 4.90 -38.74
N PHE A 718 57.90 5.78 -37.73
CA PHE A 718 58.58 7.07 -37.90
C PHE A 718 60.07 6.92 -38.22
N GLN A 719 60.76 5.97 -37.57
CA GLN A 719 62.17 5.71 -37.86
C GLN A 719 62.38 5.18 -39.29
N ILE A 720 61.50 4.30 -39.76
CA ILE A 720 61.52 3.76 -41.12
C ILE A 720 61.28 4.88 -42.14
N LEU A 721 60.26 5.71 -41.95
CA LEU A 721 59.97 6.84 -42.83
C LEU A 721 61.14 7.82 -42.90
N TRP A 722 61.75 8.13 -41.75
CA TRP A 722 62.93 9.00 -41.70
C TRP A 722 64.09 8.42 -42.49
N ILE A 723 64.43 7.16 -42.27
CA ILE A 723 65.52 6.48 -43.00
C ILE A 723 65.22 6.44 -44.50
N LEU A 724 64.01 6.06 -44.90
CA LEU A 724 63.63 5.98 -46.30
C LEU A 724 63.69 7.35 -46.98
N ARG A 725 63.20 8.41 -46.32
CA ARG A 725 63.29 9.80 -46.81
C ARG A 725 64.74 10.21 -47.04
N THR A 726 65.64 9.92 -46.10
CA THR A 726 67.07 10.25 -46.26
C THR A 726 67.72 9.53 -47.43
N ARG A 727 67.33 8.27 -47.70
CA ARG A 727 67.85 7.48 -48.84
C ARG A 727 67.28 7.92 -50.18
N LEU A 728 65.98 8.20 -50.24
CA LEU A 728 65.36 8.74 -51.46
C LEU A 728 65.97 10.09 -51.82
N ALA A 729 66.23 10.95 -50.83
CA ALA A 729 66.91 12.23 -51.06
C ALA A 729 68.35 12.04 -51.58
N SER A 730 69.10 11.05 -51.09
CA SER A 730 70.46 10.78 -51.61
C SER A 730 70.44 10.20 -53.02
N LEU A 731 69.54 9.26 -53.31
CA LEU A 731 69.39 8.67 -54.65
C LEU A 731 68.96 9.71 -55.68
N ASN A 732 68.04 10.62 -55.33
CA ASN A 732 67.61 11.68 -56.25
C ASN A 732 68.76 12.64 -56.57
N LYS A 733 69.66 12.88 -55.60
CA LYS A 733 70.88 13.65 -55.80
C LYS A 733 71.89 12.93 -56.71
N GLU A 734 72.05 11.62 -56.57
CA GLU A 734 72.92 10.81 -57.45
C GLU A 734 72.37 10.71 -58.88
N VAL A 735 71.05 10.52 -59.03
CA VAL A 735 70.39 10.48 -60.35
C VAL A 735 70.49 11.84 -61.04
N SER A 736 70.29 12.96 -60.33
CA SER A 736 70.49 14.29 -60.92
C SER A 736 71.94 14.51 -61.36
N THR A 737 72.94 14.04 -60.59
CA THR A 737 74.35 14.17 -61.00
C THR A 737 74.71 13.32 -62.21
N ILE A 738 74.10 12.14 -62.38
CA ILE A 738 74.35 11.28 -63.57
C ILE A 738 73.72 11.90 -64.81
N GLN A 739 72.53 12.51 -64.68
CA GLN A 739 71.83 13.17 -65.76
C GLN A 739 72.55 14.44 -66.26
N ASP A 740 73.32 15.12 -65.39
CA ASP A 740 74.18 16.25 -65.77
C ASP A 740 75.53 15.84 -66.39
N THR A 741 75.92 14.56 -66.29
CA THR A 741 77.20 14.04 -66.85
C THR A 741 77.10 13.34 -68.21
N ARG A 742 75.91 13.28 -68.80
CA ARG A 742 75.65 12.63 -70.10
C ARG A 742 75.05 13.63 -71.06
#